data_AF-A0A1I1C1H5-F1
#
_entry.id   AF-A0A1I1C1H5-F1
#
_cell.length_a   1.000
_cell.length_b   1.000
_cell.length_c   1.000
_cell.angle_alpha   90.00
_cell.angle_beta   90.00
_cell.angle_gamma   90.00
#
_symmetry.space_group_name_H-M   'P 1'
#
loop_
_entity.id
_entity.type
_entity.pdbx_description
1 polymer ?
#
loop_
_entity_poly.entity_id
_entity_poly.type
_entity_poly.pdbx_seq_one_letter_code
_entity_poly.pdbx_strand_id
1 'polypeptide(L)'
;MLSVFKASTFKIVLFAFLTLVMSVGSFAFPQARVASASGTVYYFSSSTGSDSNSGTIDQPKKTINAAISLIAPGVTILFKRGDVWEGSLDLRNKSGSSASPITIGAYGAGAAPIITTLTRLDDNWVNDGGNRWKHAINFSTALRLFVNGVSKYKVNTTNTSANEANVDQSYEWYIKSGWVYVGSTTGAPKNVELIRDSKSTVNMKNTNYVTIQNLDIKGGIVDIDAPSSHITIDNNTIRQMVQTGVRVWKNDAYNKADPTPTEWNQYVSDITITNNVIDKVWTTYENDPAIKLNGEGIYLLDAVQGGLIRGNKVVNFGHGGISLETGTASATSSTHGVHNVIVELNDVSAGESGYMHAFGVIGLPGKTTNNIIRRNYFHDFTSVSHAGGSNNQIYSNLFVGVPLTTQSTQKQQPYALDIAPWPVNEKGSTVNKIPLEARDLYIVNNTFLNTDQFSIQVTDYNAAPSNVTNNVIANNIFGQYGYNGDVNAQVALDVTPKVTGTLHVNNNAFWDSSTVVARFKDPANAAHYTVAELNTCPNTTPDTCNANTEGDPLFVDFANRDFRLSANSPIKASGTNAYASALGSGFVDYYGYPWDPTNPSIGAIQYGAAPSLLSAGLTPTYSSSSVLYESSPSRLTDGSTTDYVGVGGINESVYAQIDLGVLYEVSKVKMWHFFSDGRTYRDVIVQLSQTADFSSYVTTVFNNDKDNSAGQGYGVNAVYAESGSGKTVNFQPVLARYARYWIGGNSADPYNQFVELQAYGTTP
;
A
#
# COMPACT_ATOMS: atom_id res chain seq x y z
N MET A 1 -70.01 -52.85 -8.05
CA MET A 1 -70.35 -53.78 -6.94
C MET A 1 -69.32 -53.55 -5.83
N LEU A 2 -69.62 -53.96 -4.59
CA LEU A 2 -68.87 -53.82 -3.32
C LEU A 2 -67.31 -53.80 -3.38
N SER A 3 -66.54 -53.24 -2.42
CA SER A 3 -66.80 -52.35 -1.25
C SER A 3 -65.52 -52.03 -0.45
N VAL A 4 -65.47 -50.89 0.28
CA VAL A 4 -64.68 -50.67 1.55
C VAL A 4 -63.12 -50.68 1.47
N PHE A 5 -62.33 -50.12 2.41
CA PHE A 5 -62.24 -48.78 3.04
C PHE A 5 -61.02 -48.80 4.03
N LYS A 6 -60.14 -47.77 4.03
CA LYS A 6 -59.08 -47.47 5.07
C LYS A 6 -57.96 -48.54 5.31
N ALA A 7 -56.67 -48.23 5.11
CA ALA A 7 -55.73 -47.43 5.94
C ALA A 7 -55.05 -48.28 7.05
N SER A 8 -53.75 -48.13 7.40
CA SER A 8 -52.67 -47.20 6.96
C SER A 8 -51.33 -47.98 6.82
N THR A 9 -50.07 -47.48 6.76
CA THR A 9 -49.44 -46.21 7.19
C THR A 9 -48.10 -45.93 6.45
N PHE A 10 -47.56 -44.72 6.64
CA PHE A 10 -46.27 -44.17 6.20
C PHE A 10 -44.99 -45.06 6.33
N LYS A 11 -44.10 -45.04 5.32
CA LYS A 11 -42.88 -44.18 5.25
C LYS A 11 -42.09 -44.37 3.92
N ILE A 12 -41.17 -43.43 3.65
CA ILE A 12 -40.11 -43.42 2.61
C ILE A 12 -40.53 -43.44 1.12
N VAL A 13 -40.53 -42.26 0.49
CA VAL A 13 -39.96 -42.03 -0.86
C VAL A 13 -39.21 -40.69 -0.80
N LEU A 14 -38.03 -40.62 -1.42
CA LEU A 14 -37.18 -39.41 -1.46
C LEU A 14 -37.67 -38.45 -2.55
N PHE A 15 -37.78 -37.15 -2.24
CA PHE A 15 -38.15 -36.13 -3.24
C PHE A 15 -36.94 -35.76 -4.10
N ALA A 16 -37.09 -35.82 -5.43
CA ALA A 16 -36.11 -35.27 -6.36
C ALA A 16 -36.43 -33.79 -6.64
N PHE A 17 -35.44 -32.89 -6.49
CA PHE A 17 -35.57 -31.50 -6.93
C PHE A 17 -34.26 -30.96 -7.52
N LEU A 18 -34.34 -30.63 -8.82
CA LEU A 18 -33.72 -29.46 -9.46
C LEU A 18 -32.22 -29.17 -9.17
N THR A 19 -31.33 -29.93 -9.80
CA THR A 19 -29.96 -29.45 -10.06
C THR A 19 -29.96 -28.41 -11.19
N LEU A 20 -30.33 -27.17 -10.88
CA LEU A 20 -30.03 -26.03 -11.76
C LEU A 20 -28.51 -25.78 -11.69
N VAL A 21 -27.78 -26.24 -12.71
CA VAL A 21 -26.34 -25.98 -12.81
C VAL A 21 -26.15 -24.49 -13.08
N MET A 22 -25.84 -23.72 -12.03
CA MET A 22 -25.23 -22.41 -12.20
C MET A 22 -23.89 -22.62 -12.90
N SER A 23 -23.78 -22.19 -14.15
CA SER A 23 -22.49 -22.06 -14.82
C SER A 23 -21.72 -20.94 -14.12
N VAL A 24 -20.97 -21.28 -13.08
CA VAL A 24 -20.03 -20.36 -12.43
C VAL A 24 -19.00 -19.98 -13.49
N GLY A 25 -19.19 -18.81 -14.10
CA GLY A 25 -18.22 -18.23 -15.02
C GLY A 25 -16.90 -18.15 -14.28
N SER A 26 -15.86 -18.77 -14.82
CA SER A 26 -14.57 -18.83 -14.13
C SER A 26 -13.95 -17.44 -14.08
N PHE A 27 -14.14 -16.75 -12.96
CA PHE A 27 -13.52 -15.45 -12.69
C PHE A 27 -11.99 -15.64 -12.63
N ALA A 28 -11.37 -15.48 -13.79
CA ALA A 28 -9.92 -15.49 -13.95
C ALA A 28 -9.36 -14.15 -13.46
N PHE A 29 -9.32 -13.97 -12.15
CA PHE A 29 -8.59 -12.88 -11.52
C PHE A 29 -7.13 -12.89 -12.02
N PRO A 30 -6.49 -11.71 -12.18
CA PRO A 30 -5.07 -11.61 -12.51
C PRO A 30 -4.21 -12.04 -11.31
N GLN A 31 -4.17 -13.34 -11.05
CA GLN A 31 -3.39 -13.96 -9.99
C GLN A 31 -1.89 -13.86 -10.32
N ALA A 32 -1.08 -13.54 -9.31
CA ALA A 32 0.38 -13.51 -9.44
C ALA A 32 0.91 -14.86 -9.94
N ARG A 33 1.45 -14.89 -11.16
CA ARG A 33 1.99 -16.10 -11.79
C ARG A 33 3.39 -16.43 -11.28
N VAL A 34 3.51 -16.72 -9.99
CA VAL A 34 4.70 -17.39 -9.45
C VAL A 34 4.67 -18.84 -9.94
N ALA A 35 5.20 -19.03 -11.14
CA ALA A 35 5.47 -20.36 -11.67
C ALA A 35 6.51 -21.05 -10.78
N SER A 36 6.21 -22.26 -10.32
CA SER A 36 7.17 -23.13 -9.66
C SER A 36 7.52 -24.28 -10.59
N ALA A 37 8.83 -24.48 -10.78
CA ALA A 37 9.40 -25.55 -11.58
C ALA A 37 10.45 -26.29 -10.73
N SER A 38 10.81 -27.51 -11.14
CA SER A 38 11.85 -28.32 -10.49
C SER A 38 13.26 -27.73 -10.74
N GLY A 39 13.54 -26.60 -10.11
CA GLY A 39 14.76 -25.82 -10.27
C GLY A 39 15.88 -26.17 -9.28
N THR A 40 17.08 -25.67 -9.55
CA THR A 40 18.23 -25.81 -8.62
C THR A 40 18.13 -24.75 -7.53
N VAL A 41 18.06 -25.20 -6.27
CA VAL A 41 18.03 -24.32 -5.09
C VAL A 41 19.43 -24.17 -4.52
N TYR A 42 19.89 -22.92 -4.34
CA TYR A 42 21.14 -22.59 -3.65
C TYR A 42 20.87 -21.77 -2.39
N TYR A 43 21.45 -22.21 -1.27
CA TYR A 43 21.32 -21.61 0.05
C TYR A 43 22.53 -20.75 0.38
N PHE A 44 22.28 -19.57 0.96
CA PHE A 44 23.28 -18.55 1.28
C PHE A 44 23.22 -18.09 2.73
N SER A 45 24.37 -18.07 3.39
CA SER A 45 24.52 -17.54 4.75
C SER A 45 25.84 -16.75 4.87
N SER A 46 25.75 -15.46 5.20
CA SER A 46 26.93 -14.64 5.49
C SER A 46 27.54 -14.93 6.87
N SER A 47 26.74 -15.45 7.82
CA SER A 47 27.23 -15.86 9.15
C SER A 47 27.93 -17.23 9.16
N THR A 48 27.40 -18.21 8.43
CA THR A 48 27.83 -19.63 8.52
C THR A 48 28.27 -20.27 7.19
N GLY A 49 28.13 -19.59 6.05
CA GLY A 49 28.49 -20.14 4.73
C GLY A 49 29.94 -19.90 4.30
N SER A 50 30.33 -20.59 3.21
CA SER A 50 31.58 -20.37 2.46
C SER A 50 31.35 -20.58 0.97
N ASP A 51 31.91 -19.74 0.09
CA ASP A 51 31.67 -19.84 -1.36
C ASP A 51 32.25 -21.10 -1.99
N SER A 52 33.18 -21.78 -1.29
CA SER A 52 33.69 -23.12 -1.60
C SER A 52 32.63 -24.23 -1.49
N ASN A 53 31.56 -24.00 -0.73
CA ASN A 53 30.59 -25.03 -0.40
C ASN A 53 29.68 -25.37 -1.60
N SER A 54 29.00 -26.51 -1.55
CA SER A 54 28.02 -26.92 -2.59
C SER A 54 26.89 -25.92 -2.77
N GLY A 55 26.47 -25.23 -1.71
CA GLY A 55 25.27 -24.39 -1.67
C GLY A 55 24.00 -25.16 -1.29
N THR A 56 24.11 -26.35 -0.69
CA THR A 56 22.98 -27.02 -0.03
C THR A 56 22.66 -26.35 1.32
N ILE A 57 21.52 -26.67 1.93
CA ILE A 57 21.09 -26.04 3.20
C ILE A 57 22.10 -26.25 4.35
N ASP A 58 22.72 -27.44 4.42
CA ASP A 58 23.74 -27.80 5.41
C ASP A 58 25.15 -27.27 5.07
N GLN A 59 25.36 -26.86 3.81
CA GLN A 59 26.62 -26.35 3.28
C GLN A 59 26.36 -25.10 2.41
N PRO A 60 25.86 -24.00 3.01
CA PRO A 60 25.46 -22.82 2.26
C PRO A 60 26.68 -22.06 1.73
N LYS A 61 26.50 -21.34 0.62
CA LYS A 61 27.47 -20.37 0.10
C LYS A 61 27.41 -19.07 0.91
N LYS A 62 28.36 -18.15 0.70
CA LYS A 62 28.53 -16.97 1.56
C LYS A 62 28.13 -15.65 0.91
N THR A 63 28.70 -15.31 -0.25
CA THR A 63 28.64 -13.92 -0.76
C THR A 63 27.50 -13.67 -1.74
N ILE A 64 27.04 -12.42 -1.77
CA ILE A 64 26.07 -11.92 -2.75
C ILE A 64 26.60 -12.04 -4.20
N ASN A 65 27.92 -11.92 -4.39
CA ASN A 65 28.57 -12.11 -5.69
C ASN A 65 28.49 -13.59 -6.16
N ALA A 66 28.66 -14.54 -5.23
CA ALA A 66 28.46 -15.96 -5.53
C ALA A 66 26.99 -16.33 -5.76
N ALA A 67 26.04 -15.57 -5.21
CA ALA A 67 24.63 -15.69 -5.58
C ALA A 67 24.39 -15.20 -7.02
N ILE A 68 24.79 -13.96 -7.32
CA ILE A 68 24.61 -13.33 -8.64
C ILE A 68 25.25 -14.15 -9.77
N SER A 69 26.41 -14.77 -9.55
CA SER A 69 27.06 -15.60 -10.57
C SER A 69 26.27 -16.87 -10.92
N LEU A 70 25.55 -17.46 -9.95
CA LEU A 70 24.74 -18.67 -10.15
C LEU A 70 23.35 -18.43 -10.74
N ILE A 71 22.86 -17.19 -10.79
CA ILE A 71 21.52 -16.90 -11.33
C ILE A 71 21.46 -17.25 -12.82
N ALA A 72 20.55 -18.18 -13.15
CA ALA A 72 20.25 -18.70 -14.49
C ALA A 72 18.76 -19.16 -14.53
N PRO A 73 18.15 -19.46 -15.69
CA PRO A 73 16.78 -19.97 -15.75
C PRO A 73 16.57 -21.18 -14.83
N GLY A 74 15.48 -21.17 -14.05
CA GLY A 74 15.15 -22.25 -13.11
C GLY A 74 16.03 -22.30 -11.86
N VAL A 75 16.72 -21.23 -11.50
CA VAL A 75 17.51 -21.15 -10.25
C VAL A 75 16.75 -20.40 -9.15
N THR A 76 16.72 -21.02 -7.97
CA THR A 76 16.22 -20.40 -6.73
C THR A 76 17.39 -20.06 -5.82
N ILE A 77 17.53 -18.79 -5.45
CA ILE A 77 18.52 -18.28 -4.48
C ILE A 77 17.80 -18.02 -3.16
N LEU A 78 18.21 -18.67 -2.07
CA LEU A 78 17.64 -18.46 -0.73
C LEU A 78 18.69 -17.93 0.25
N PHE A 79 18.43 -16.74 0.80
CA PHE A 79 19.23 -16.09 1.83
C PHE A 79 18.72 -16.45 3.24
N LYS A 80 19.63 -16.77 4.16
CA LYS A 80 19.29 -17.16 5.54
C LYS A 80 18.68 -15.98 6.32
N ARG A 81 17.50 -16.18 6.93
CA ARG A 81 16.89 -15.24 7.87
C ARG A 81 17.84 -14.92 9.04
N GLY A 82 17.86 -13.65 9.45
CA GLY A 82 18.80 -13.10 10.43
C GLY A 82 20.20 -12.73 9.90
N ASP A 83 20.60 -13.17 8.71
CA ASP A 83 21.88 -12.78 8.10
C ASP A 83 21.78 -11.46 7.31
N VAL A 84 22.93 -10.82 7.08
CA VAL A 84 23.08 -9.54 6.36
C VAL A 84 24.05 -9.67 5.20
N TRP A 85 23.74 -9.04 4.06
CA TRP A 85 24.62 -8.91 2.90
C TRP A 85 24.76 -7.44 2.49
N GLU A 86 26.01 -6.96 2.51
CA GLU A 86 26.36 -5.66 1.94
C GLU A 86 26.58 -5.79 0.42
N GLY A 87 25.95 -4.93 -0.36
CA GLY A 87 26.03 -4.90 -1.82
C GLY A 87 24.67 -4.66 -2.50
N SER A 88 24.68 -4.73 -3.83
CA SER A 88 23.47 -4.67 -4.66
C SER A 88 23.21 -6.03 -5.33
N LEU A 89 21.94 -6.42 -5.45
CA LEU A 89 21.53 -7.50 -6.36
C LEU A 89 21.50 -6.96 -7.79
N ASP A 90 22.59 -7.15 -8.52
CA ASP A 90 22.68 -6.86 -9.96
C ASP A 90 22.14 -8.03 -10.78
N LEU A 91 20.96 -7.83 -11.35
CA LEU A 91 20.17 -8.81 -12.10
C LEU A 91 20.05 -8.43 -13.58
N ARG A 92 20.84 -7.47 -14.05
CA ARG A 92 20.86 -7.05 -15.45
C ARG A 92 21.28 -8.20 -16.36
N ASN A 93 20.52 -8.43 -17.42
CA ASN A 93 20.65 -9.58 -18.33
C ASN A 93 20.44 -10.96 -17.67
N LYS A 94 19.91 -11.04 -16.45
CA LYS A 94 19.44 -12.28 -15.84
C LYS A 94 17.97 -12.49 -16.18
N SER A 95 17.67 -13.53 -16.95
CA SER A 95 16.31 -13.87 -17.35
C SER A 95 16.05 -15.36 -17.15
N GLY A 96 14.87 -15.70 -16.63
CA GLY A 96 14.28 -17.03 -16.68
C GLY A 96 13.31 -17.17 -17.84
N SER A 97 12.37 -18.11 -17.71
CA SER A 97 11.22 -18.27 -18.62
C SER A 97 9.97 -18.67 -17.82
N SER A 98 8.80 -18.66 -18.47
CA SER A 98 7.54 -19.13 -17.85
C SER A 98 7.58 -20.60 -17.39
N ALA A 99 8.46 -21.43 -17.97
CA ALA A 99 8.69 -22.82 -17.58
C ALA A 99 9.92 -23.01 -16.66
N SER A 100 10.72 -21.96 -16.45
CA SER A 100 11.96 -21.99 -15.66
C SER A 100 12.29 -20.58 -15.14
N PRO A 101 11.48 -20.02 -14.23
CA PRO A 101 11.68 -18.68 -13.70
C PRO A 101 12.89 -18.63 -12.75
N ILE A 102 13.28 -17.43 -12.34
CA ILE A 102 14.26 -17.19 -11.29
C ILE A 102 13.51 -16.74 -10.03
N THR A 103 13.88 -17.29 -8.88
CA THR A 103 13.34 -16.86 -7.58
C THR A 103 14.48 -16.47 -6.65
N ILE A 104 14.38 -15.31 -6.02
CA ILE A 104 15.31 -14.83 -5.00
C ILE A 104 14.48 -14.58 -3.73
N GLY A 105 14.87 -15.21 -2.62
CA GLY A 105 14.14 -15.04 -1.37
C GLY A 105 14.87 -15.55 -0.14
N ALA A 106 14.11 -16.05 0.84
CA ALA A 106 14.61 -16.33 2.19
C ALA A 106 14.41 -17.79 2.64
N TYR A 107 15.26 -18.27 3.56
CA TYR A 107 15.06 -19.56 4.27
C TYR A 107 15.39 -19.45 5.77
N GLY A 108 14.98 -20.46 6.55
CA GLY A 108 15.14 -20.50 8.00
C GLY A 108 13.98 -19.80 8.72
N ALA A 109 14.25 -19.28 9.93
CA ALA A 109 13.27 -18.59 10.78
C ALA A 109 13.85 -17.27 11.31
N GLY A 110 12.99 -16.38 11.81
CA GLY A 110 13.38 -15.05 12.31
C GLY A 110 13.27 -13.94 11.25
N ALA A 111 13.91 -12.80 11.56
CA ALA A 111 13.88 -11.60 10.73
C ALA A 111 14.30 -11.87 9.27
N ALA A 112 13.71 -11.14 8.32
CA ALA A 112 14.05 -11.25 6.91
C ALA A 112 15.56 -11.01 6.67
N PRO A 113 16.20 -11.74 5.74
CA PRO A 113 17.58 -11.48 5.34
C PRO A 113 17.73 -10.05 4.81
N ILE A 114 18.75 -9.34 5.29
CA ILE A 114 18.98 -7.94 4.92
C ILE A 114 19.90 -7.87 3.69
N ILE A 115 19.44 -7.24 2.62
CA ILE A 115 20.27 -6.85 1.46
C ILE A 115 20.43 -5.33 1.51
N THR A 116 21.66 -4.83 1.66
CA THR A 116 21.88 -3.40 1.98
C THR A 116 23.01 -2.75 1.22
N THR A 117 22.79 -1.51 0.75
CA THR A 117 23.84 -0.61 0.25
C THR A 117 24.28 0.42 1.31
N LEU A 118 23.72 0.38 2.53
CA LEU A 118 24.12 1.24 3.65
C LEU A 118 25.55 0.92 4.11
N THR A 119 26.30 1.95 4.48
CA THR A 119 27.55 1.79 5.24
C THR A 119 27.23 1.78 6.72
N ARG A 120 27.51 0.66 7.40
CA ARG A 120 27.48 0.55 8.86
C ARG A 120 28.67 1.32 9.47
N LEU A 121 28.47 1.94 10.62
CA LEU A 121 29.56 2.35 11.51
C LEU A 121 29.52 1.49 12.77
N ASP A 122 30.67 0.90 13.10
CA ASP A 122 30.82 -0.06 14.18
C ASP A 122 31.06 0.61 15.55
N ASP A 123 31.40 -0.21 16.55
CA ASP A 123 31.67 0.23 17.90
C ASP A 123 33.08 0.84 18.06
N ASN A 124 33.26 2.10 17.63
CA ASN A 124 34.42 2.94 17.94
C ASN A 124 34.06 4.42 18.20
N TRP A 125 32.92 4.66 18.85
CA TRP A 125 32.39 6.01 19.10
C TRP A 125 33.10 6.73 20.27
N VAL A 126 33.65 7.90 19.96
CA VAL A 126 34.32 8.79 20.92
C VAL A 126 33.36 9.91 21.34
N ASN A 127 33.24 10.16 22.65
CA ASN A 127 32.47 11.30 23.16
C ASN A 127 33.19 12.62 22.81
N ASP A 128 32.47 13.56 22.20
CA ASP A 128 32.99 14.84 21.70
C ASP A 128 32.49 16.04 22.53
N GLY A 129 31.86 15.77 23.69
CA GLY A 129 31.20 16.75 24.55
C GLY A 129 29.75 17.04 24.14
N GLY A 130 28.96 17.64 25.06
CA GLY A 130 27.62 18.14 24.74
C GLY A 130 26.64 17.12 24.16
N ASN A 131 26.66 15.87 24.64
CA ASN A 131 25.87 14.74 24.10
C ASN A 131 26.17 14.38 22.62
N ARG A 132 27.24 14.91 22.04
CA ARG A 132 27.73 14.55 20.70
C ARG A 132 28.77 13.44 20.77
N TRP A 133 28.67 12.50 19.85
CA TRP A 133 29.60 11.40 19.66
C TRP A 133 30.15 11.43 18.24
N LYS A 134 31.42 11.05 18.06
CA LYS A 134 32.06 11.00 16.75
C LYS A 134 32.68 9.65 16.43
N HIS A 135 32.68 9.30 15.14
CA HIS A 135 33.30 8.08 14.60
C HIS A 135 34.19 8.45 13.41
N ALA A 136 35.37 7.86 13.35
CA ALA A 136 36.31 8.09 12.26
C ALA A 136 35.82 7.44 10.96
N ILE A 137 35.99 8.10 9.81
CA ILE A 137 35.57 7.59 8.50
C ILE A 137 36.59 7.92 7.40
N ASN A 138 36.59 7.12 6.33
CA ASN A 138 37.45 7.30 5.14
C ASN A 138 36.73 7.97 3.96
N PHE A 139 35.63 8.67 4.22
CA PHE A 139 34.87 9.45 3.25
C PHE A 139 34.55 10.85 3.80
N SER A 140 33.85 11.68 3.02
CA SER A 140 33.55 13.08 3.36
C SER A 140 32.08 13.47 3.18
N THR A 141 31.27 12.62 2.54
CA THR A 141 29.86 12.90 2.21
C THR A 141 28.95 11.70 2.52
N ALA A 142 27.72 12.02 2.92
CA ALA A 142 26.60 11.10 3.03
C ALA A 142 25.29 11.88 2.87
N LEU A 143 24.25 11.19 2.39
CA LEU A 143 22.94 11.75 2.05
C LEU A 143 21.98 11.68 3.23
N ARG A 144 21.88 10.52 3.91
CA ARG A 144 21.10 10.30 5.14
C ARG A 144 21.87 9.42 6.13
N LEU A 145 21.56 9.55 7.42
CA LEU A 145 22.11 8.76 8.52
C LEU A 145 20.96 8.28 9.40
N PHE A 146 21.02 7.02 9.84
CA PHE A 146 20.07 6.38 10.74
C PHE A 146 20.79 5.88 12.00
N VAL A 147 20.09 5.83 13.13
CA VAL A 147 20.56 5.24 14.39
C VAL A 147 19.45 4.33 14.92
N ASN A 148 19.76 3.05 15.14
CA ASN A 148 18.75 2.01 15.44
C ASN A 148 17.58 2.02 14.41
N GLY A 149 17.89 2.31 13.14
CA GLY A 149 16.90 2.40 12.07
C GLY A 149 16.10 3.72 12.00
N VAL A 150 16.20 4.63 12.98
CA VAL A 150 15.51 5.94 12.94
C VAL A 150 16.39 6.99 12.27
N SER A 151 15.84 7.78 11.33
CA SER A 151 16.59 8.83 10.62
C SER A 151 16.98 9.99 11.54
N LYS A 152 18.00 10.76 11.14
CA LYS A 152 18.55 11.91 11.88
C LYS A 152 18.59 13.16 10.99
N TYR A 153 18.25 14.31 11.55
CA TYR A 153 18.36 15.59 10.85
C TYR A 153 19.82 15.99 10.62
N LYS A 154 20.16 16.39 9.40
CA LYS A 154 21.51 16.80 9.03
C LYS A 154 21.65 18.31 9.20
N VAL A 155 22.43 18.73 10.20
CA VAL A 155 22.46 20.13 10.69
C VAL A 155 22.86 21.18 9.65
N ASN A 156 23.55 20.76 8.58
CA ASN A 156 23.97 21.65 7.50
C ASN A 156 23.08 21.60 6.25
N THR A 157 21.80 21.22 6.39
CA THR A 157 20.86 21.22 5.26
C THR A 157 20.36 22.63 4.93
N THR A 158 19.79 23.34 5.90
CA THR A 158 19.47 24.78 5.79
C THR A 158 20.70 25.65 5.98
N ASN A 159 21.44 25.45 7.08
CA ASN A 159 22.60 26.25 7.42
C ASN A 159 23.88 25.65 6.82
N THR A 160 24.26 26.06 5.61
CA THR A 160 25.48 25.58 4.94
C THR A 160 26.78 25.89 5.70
N SER A 161 26.76 26.82 6.66
CA SER A 161 27.88 27.12 7.56
C SER A 161 27.90 26.26 8.84
N ALA A 162 26.91 25.39 9.04
CA ALA A 162 26.86 24.51 10.20
C ALA A 162 27.97 23.45 10.15
N ASN A 163 28.50 23.13 11.33
CA ASN A 163 29.64 22.24 11.54
C ASN A 163 29.34 21.29 12.71
N GLU A 164 30.34 20.52 13.18
CA GLU A 164 30.13 19.56 14.27
C GLU A 164 29.60 20.18 15.57
N ALA A 165 29.91 21.45 15.86
CA ALA A 165 29.43 22.12 17.07
C ALA A 165 27.92 22.35 17.06
N ASN A 166 27.29 22.31 15.88
CA ASN A 166 25.83 22.44 15.70
C ASN A 166 25.08 21.11 15.84
N VAL A 167 25.76 19.99 16.07
CA VAL A 167 25.12 18.75 16.52
C VAL A 167 25.05 18.83 18.05
N ASP A 168 23.93 19.34 18.55
CA ASP A 168 23.66 19.52 19.99
C ASP A 168 22.34 18.86 20.46
N GLN A 169 21.43 18.52 19.54
CA GLN A 169 20.22 17.75 19.83
C GLN A 169 20.36 16.25 19.59
N SER A 170 19.58 15.46 20.32
CA SER A 170 19.59 13.99 20.24
C SER A 170 19.09 13.41 18.91
N TYR A 171 18.51 14.22 18.01
CA TYR A 171 18.05 13.82 16.68
C TYR A 171 18.99 14.24 15.54
N GLU A 172 20.15 14.85 15.84
CA GLU A 172 21.02 15.48 14.85
C GLU A 172 22.25 14.67 14.44
N TRP A 173 22.80 14.99 13.26
CA TRP A 173 24.11 14.54 12.81
C TRP A 173 24.80 15.53 11.85
N TYR A 174 26.12 15.34 11.70
CA TYR A 174 26.98 16.06 10.77
C TYR A 174 28.06 15.11 10.21
N ILE A 175 28.63 15.47 9.06
CA ILE A 175 29.72 14.74 8.42
C ILE A 175 30.70 15.70 7.75
N LYS A 176 31.99 15.44 7.94
CA LYS A 176 33.09 16.05 7.19
C LYS A 176 34.18 15.01 6.91
N SER A 177 35.19 15.40 6.13
CA SER A 177 36.34 14.53 5.87
C SER A 177 36.96 14.02 7.18
N GLY A 178 37.03 12.69 7.32
CA GLY A 178 37.60 12.02 8.49
C GLY A 178 36.62 11.70 9.63
N TRP A 179 35.46 12.36 9.74
CA TRP A 179 34.57 12.23 10.92
C TRP A 179 33.07 12.37 10.60
N VAL A 180 32.28 11.44 11.16
CA VAL A 180 30.84 11.58 11.37
C VAL A 180 30.59 11.96 12.82
N TYR A 181 29.62 12.84 13.06
CA TYR A 181 29.19 13.29 14.38
C TYR A 181 27.68 13.04 14.54
N VAL A 182 27.25 12.54 15.69
CA VAL A 182 25.85 12.14 15.97
C VAL A 182 25.47 12.57 17.38
N GLY A 183 24.30 13.18 17.54
CA GLY A 183 23.71 13.49 18.84
C GLY A 183 23.11 12.24 19.50
N SER A 184 23.43 12.03 20.77
CA SER A 184 22.93 10.92 21.59
C SER A 184 23.02 11.20 23.10
N THR A 185 21.88 11.31 23.76
CA THR A 185 21.74 11.50 25.21
C THR A 185 21.84 10.20 26.02
N THR A 186 21.77 9.03 25.37
CA THR A 186 21.76 7.70 26.00
C THR A 186 23.12 7.00 26.00
N GLY A 187 24.20 7.74 25.69
CA GLY A 187 25.56 7.20 25.54
C GLY A 187 25.95 7.02 24.07
N ALA A 188 26.96 6.19 23.81
CA ALA A 188 27.46 5.93 22.46
C ALA A 188 26.33 5.42 21.54
N PRO A 189 26.10 6.02 20.36
CA PRO A 189 25.05 5.59 19.46
C PRO A 189 25.35 4.18 18.92
N LYS A 190 24.29 3.39 18.72
CA LYS A 190 24.36 2.00 18.24
C LYS A 190 23.62 1.83 16.92
N ASN A 191 24.01 0.82 16.16
CA ASN A 191 23.43 0.47 14.86
C ASN A 191 23.29 1.71 13.96
N VAL A 192 24.42 2.38 13.73
CA VAL A 192 24.48 3.59 12.91
C VAL A 192 24.72 3.19 11.46
N GLU A 193 23.81 3.60 10.58
CA GLU A 193 23.81 3.25 9.15
C GLU A 193 23.77 4.53 8.31
N LEU A 194 24.55 4.62 7.23
CA LEU A 194 24.60 5.79 6.35
C LEU A 194 24.37 5.42 4.89
N ILE A 195 23.58 6.24 4.18
CA ILE A 195 23.57 6.24 2.71
C ILE A 195 24.64 7.21 2.24
N ARG A 196 25.74 6.70 1.67
CA ARG A 196 26.84 7.54 1.16
C ARG A 196 26.49 8.23 -0.15
N ASP A 197 25.84 7.49 -1.03
CA ASP A 197 25.51 7.83 -2.42
C ASP A 197 24.21 7.14 -2.84
N SER A 198 23.52 7.67 -3.86
CA SER A 198 22.20 7.16 -4.28
C SER A 198 22.34 5.95 -5.21
N LYS A 199 22.50 4.75 -4.64
CA LYS A 199 22.57 3.48 -5.40
C LYS A 199 21.20 2.82 -5.55
N SER A 200 21.10 1.90 -6.51
CA SER A 200 20.05 0.88 -6.57
C SER A 200 20.51 -0.34 -5.77
N THR A 201 19.73 -0.79 -4.79
CA THR A 201 20.03 -2.02 -4.01
C THR A 201 19.59 -3.27 -4.77
N VAL A 202 18.61 -3.14 -5.66
CA VAL A 202 18.30 -4.13 -6.71
C VAL A 202 18.35 -3.41 -8.04
N ASN A 203 18.96 -4.01 -9.06
CA ASN A 203 19.05 -3.44 -10.41
C ASN A 203 18.67 -4.49 -11.45
N MET A 204 17.61 -4.24 -12.22
CA MET A 204 17.09 -5.10 -13.28
C MET A 204 17.05 -4.34 -14.61
N LYS A 205 17.44 -5.01 -15.69
CA LYS A 205 17.41 -4.53 -17.08
C LYS A 205 17.65 -5.70 -18.01
N ASN A 206 16.89 -5.85 -19.11
CA ASN A 206 16.92 -7.07 -19.92
C ASN A 206 16.69 -8.31 -19.03
N THR A 207 15.78 -8.15 -18.07
CA THR A 207 15.49 -9.08 -16.98
C THR A 207 14.07 -9.60 -17.18
N ASN A 208 13.87 -10.91 -17.16
CA ASN A 208 12.57 -11.51 -17.43
C ASN A 208 12.28 -12.69 -16.50
N TYR A 209 11.03 -12.88 -16.08
CA TYR A 209 10.59 -14.00 -15.23
C TYR A 209 11.40 -14.12 -13.93
N VAL A 210 11.42 -13.05 -13.12
CA VAL A 210 12.17 -12.99 -11.85
C VAL A 210 11.24 -12.60 -10.71
N THR A 211 11.24 -13.40 -9.64
CA THR A 211 10.57 -13.09 -8.37
C THR A 211 11.59 -12.74 -7.30
N ILE A 212 11.37 -11.65 -6.57
CA ILE A 212 12.13 -11.24 -5.39
C ILE A 212 11.17 -11.15 -4.21
N GLN A 213 11.39 -11.96 -3.17
CA GLN A 213 10.43 -12.08 -2.07
C GLN A 213 11.02 -12.32 -0.68
N ASN A 214 10.33 -11.84 0.36
CA ASN A 214 10.67 -12.04 1.77
C ASN A 214 12.03 -11.44 2.22
N LEU A 215 12.51 -10.36 1.58
CA LEU A 215 13.78 -9.69 1.91
C LEU A 215 13.56 -8.37 2.68
N ASP A 216 14.57 -7.92 3.43
CA ASP A 216 14.69 -6.53 3.94
C ASP A 216 15.73 -5.78 3.10
N ILE A 217 15.25 -4.96 2.15
CA ILE A 217 16.02 -4.28 1.12
C ILE A 217 16.27 -2.84 1.57
N LYS A 218 17.53 -2.47 1.78
CA LYS A 218 17.93 -1.21 2.40
C LYS A 218 18.84 -0.32 1.55
N GLY A 219 18.81 0.98 1.82
CA GLY A 219 19.86 1.95 1.44
C GLY A 219 19.71 2.57 0.05
N GLY A 220 18.84 2.01 -0.80
CA GLY A 220 18.78 2.32 -2.22
C GLY A 220 17.51 1.81 -2.89
N ILE A 221 17.38 2.13 -4.18
CA ILE A 221 16.17 1.90 -4.98
C ILE A 221 16.07 0.43 -5.42
N VAL A 222 14.85 -0.12 -5.50
CA VAL A 222 14.56 -1.32 -6.31
C VAL A 222 14.23 -0.85 -7.73
N ASP A 223 15.19 -1.02 -8.64
CA ASP A 223 15.25 -0.28 -9.90
C ASP A 223 15.10 -1.23 -11.10
N ILE A 224 14.05 -1.03 -11.89
CA ILE A 224 13.59 -1.93 -12.96
C ILE A 224 13.58 -1.15 -14.28
N ASP A 225 14.56 -1.41 -15.12
CA ASP A 225 14.80 -0.72 -16.38
C ASP A 225 14.28 -1.55 -17.58
N ALA A 226 13.78 -0.85 -18.58
CA ALA A 226 13.32 -1.44 -19.83
C ALA A 226 14.51 -1.87 -20.72
N PRO A 227 14.32 -2.88 -21.60
CA PRO A 227 13.18 -3.78 -21.66
C PRO A 227 13.27 -4.84 -20.54
N SER A 228 12.15 -5.18 -19.91
CA SER A 228 12.04 -6.27 -18.91
C SER A 228 10.61 -6.84 -18.92
N SER A 229 10.36 -8.04 -18.38
CA SER A 229 8.98 -8.55 -18.27
C SER A 229 8.77 -9.57 -17.16
N HIS A 230 7.52 -9.77 -16.72
CA HIS A 230 7.17 -10.82 -15.76
C HIS A 230 8.02 -10.75 -14.47
N ILE A 231 8.17 -9.53 -13.93
CA ILE A 231 8.92 -9.26 -12.69
C ILE A 231 7.94 -9.22 -11.52
N THR A 232 8.28 -9.90 -10.42
CA THR A 232 7.48 -9.91 -9.18
C THR A 232 8.32 -9.44 -8.00
N ILE A 233 7.85 -8.42 -7.30
CA ILE A 233 8.38 -7.93 -6.03
C ILE A 233 7.31 -8.19 -4.97
N ASP A 234 7.42 -9.31 -4.23
CA ASP A 234 6.39 -9.76 -3.26
C ASP A 234 6.88 -9.77 -1.81
N ASN A 235 6.10 -9.24 -0.88
CA ASN A 235 6.32 -9.42 0.56
C ASN A 235 7.75 -9.05 1.04
N ASN A 236 8.29 -7.93 0.53
CA ASN A 236 9.57 -7.38 0.97
C ASN A 236 9.36 -6.15 1.86
N THR A 237 10.29 -5.90 2.78
CA THR A 237 10.46 -4.58 3.40
C THR A 237 11.45 -3.81 2.55
N ILE A 238 11.07 -2.67 1.98
CA ILE A 238 11.93 -1.79 1.17
C ILE A 238 12.06 -0.48 1.91
N ARG A 239 13.23 -0.21 2.51
CA ARG A 239 13.37 0.87 3.50
C ARG A 239 14.68 1.65 3.50
N GLN A 240 14.70 2.75 4.25
CA GLN A 240 15.90 3.57 4.52
C GLN A 240 16.60 4.02 3.23
N MET A 241 15.90 4.77 2.39
CA MET A 241 16.32 5.21 1.04
C MET A 241 16.42 6.75 0.94
N VAL A 242 16.93 7.27 -0.19
CA VAL A 242 17.02 8.73 -0.44
C VAL A 242 15.85 9.27 -1.26
N GLN A 243 15.48 8.54 -2.33
CA GLN A 243 14.52 8.98 -3.34
C GLN A 243 13.33 8.02 -3.38
N THR A 244 13.28 7.16 -4.40
CA THR A 244 12.17 6.24 -4.70
C THR A 244 12.34 4.88 -4.02
N GLY A 245 11.24 4.22 -3.66
CA GLY A 245 11.24 2.82 -3.21
C GLY A 245 11.42 1.82 -4.35
N VAL A 246 10.34 1.58 -5.11
CA VAL A 246 10.37 0.79 -6.35
C VAL A 246 10.23 1.73 -7.54
N ARG A 247 11.12 1.62 -8.53
CA ARG A 247 11.06 2.40 -9.78
C ARG A 247 11.03 1.48 -10.99
N VAL A 248 10.11 1.72 -11.91
CA VAL A 248 9.95 0.98 -13.17
C VAL A 248 9.92 1.98 -14.32
N TRP A 249 10.93 1.95 -15.19
CA TRP A 249 11.20 3.04 -16.12
C TRP A 249 12.09 2.63 -17.30
N LYS A 250 12.54 3.60 -18.11
CA LYS A 250 13.55 3.42 -19.16
C LYS A 250 14.71 4.41 -19.01
N ASN A 251 15.71 4.02 -18.23
CA ASN A 251 16.85 4.85 -17.82
C ASN A 251 17.63 5.42 -19.02
N ASP A 252 17.95 4.57 -20.01
CA ASP A 252 18.76 4.97 -21.17
C ASP A 252 18.06 6.06 -21.99
N ALA A 253 16.81 5.81 -22.39
CA ALA A 253 16.04 6.78 -23.18
C ALA A 253 15.74 8.06 -22.39
N TYR A 254 15.54 7.96 -21.07
CA TYR A 254 15.32 9.13 -20.22
C TYR A 254 16.58 10.02 -20.13
N ASN A 255 17.76 9.44 -19.87
CA ASN A 255 18.99 10.20 -19.59
C ASN A 255 19.88 10.49 -20.82
N LYS A 256 19.69 9.82 -21.96
CA LYS A 256 20.36 10.14 -23.22
C LYS A 256 19.85 11.47 -23.79
N ALA A 257 20.71 12.25 -24.44
CA ALA A 257 20.32 13.50 -25.11
C ALA A 257 19.40 13.24 -26.31
N ASP A 258 19.89 12.48 -27.29
CA ASP A 258 19.19 12.13 -28.54
C ASP A 258 18.87 10.61 -28.64
N PRO A 259 17.91 10.11 -27.84
CA PRO A 259 17.39 8.74 -27.91
C PRO A 259 16.52 8.50 -29.16
N THR A 260 16.72 7.34 -29.77
CA THR A 260 16.00 6.87 -30.97
C THR A 260 14.57 6.44 -30.64
N PRO A 261 13.65 6.40 -31.63
CA PRO A 261 12.29 5.89 -31.42
C PRO A 261 12.26 4.47 -30.83
N THR A 262 13.19 3.60 -31.23
CA THR A 262 13.30 2.23 -30.70
C THR A 262 13.66 2.20 -29.22
N GLU A 263 14.48 3.14 -28.73
CA GLU A 263 14.81 3.26 -27.30
C GLU A 263 13.62 3.81 -26.48
N TRP A 264 12.78 4.69 -27.07
CA TRP A 264 11.55 5.14 -26.42
C TRP A 264 10.45 4.08 -26.33
N ASN A 265 10.40 3.18 -27.31
CA ASN A 265 9.40 2.11 -27.41
C ASN A 265 9.78 0.85 -26.58
N GLN A 266 10.81 0.93 -25.75
CA GLN A 266 11.11 -0.10 -24.75
C GLN A 266 10.24 0.10 -23.50
N TYR A 267 9.68 -0.99 -22.99
CA TYR A 267 8.83 -1.01 -21.79
C TYR A 267 9.16 -2.19 -20.88
N VAL A 268 8.65 -2.11 -19.66
CA VAL A 268 8.52 -3.24 -18.73
C VAL A 268 7.08 -3.77 -18.80
N SER A 269 6.88 -5.07 -19.01
CA SER A 269 5.53 -5.67 -19.00
C SER A 269 5.29 -6.61 -17.82
N ASP A 270 4.01 -6.82 -17.49
CA ASP A 270 3.57 -7.84 -16.54
C ASP A 270 4.24 -7.69 -15.16
N ILE A 271 4.42 -6.43 -14.73
CA ILE A 271 5.05 -6.08 -13.44
C ILE A 271 4.08 -6.32 -12.29
N THR A 272 4.52 -7.08 -11.29
CA THR A 272 3.75 -7.37 -10.06
C THR A 272 4.50 -6.81 -8.85
N ILE A 273 3.88 -5.92 -8.09
CA ILE A 273 4.43 -5.34 -6.85
C ILE A 273 3.38 -5.56 -5.76
N THR A 274 3.60 -6.54 -4.89
CA THR A 274 2.57 -7.03 -3.96
C THR A 274 3.03 -7.17 -2.52
N ASN A 275 2.15 -6.87 -1.57
CA ASN A 275 2.34 -7.13 -0.14
C ASN A 275 3.60 -6.49 0.51
N ASN A 276 4.25 -5.53 -0.15
CA ASN A 276 5.50 -4.94 0.34
C ASN A 276 5.23 -3.85 1.39
N VAL A 277 6.13 -3.71 2.36
CA VAL A 277 6.22 -2.53 3.22
C VAL A 277 7.28 -1.61 2.66
N ILE A 278 6.86 -0.51 2.05
CA ILE A 278 7.73 0.47 1.38
C ILE A 278 7.74 1.74 2.23
N ASP A 279 8.83 1.96 2.94
CA ASP A 279 8.94 3.01 3.96
C ASP A 279 10.24 3.79 3.78
N LYS A 280 10.15 5.08 3.41
CA LYS A 280 11.34 5.94 3.31
C LYS A 280 12.08 6.08 4.65
N VAL A 281 11.40 5.82 5.76
CA VAL A 281 11.81 6.08 7.15
C VAL A 281 12.15 7.56 7.32
N TRP A 282 11.16 8.41 7.04
CA TRP A 282 11.21 9.86 7.27
C TRP A 282 10.82 10.15 8.72
N THR A 283 11.15 11.34 9.21
CA THR A 283 10.85 11.80 10.57
C THR A 283 10.40 13.25 10.55
N THR A 284 9.69 13.71 11.58
CA THR A 284 9.32 15.13 11.72
C THR A 284 10.53 16.06 11.74
N TYR A 285 11.69 15.58 12.19
CA TYR A 285 12.97 16.30 12.13
C TYR A 285 13.50 16.51 10.70
N GLU A 286 13.00 15.77 9.71
CA GLU A 286 13.30 15.96 8.28
C GLU A 286 12.25 16.84 7.57
N ASN A 287 11.27 17.41 8.30
CA ASN A 287 10.33 18.40 7.76
C ASN A 287 10.92 19.83 7.75
N ASP A 288 12.20 19.97 7.39
CA ASP A 288 12.83 21.26 7.13
C ASP A 288 12.40 21.74 5.71
N PRO A 289 11.92 23.00 5.55
CA PRO A 289 11.46 23.54 4.26
C PRO A 289 12.51 23.68 3.15
N ALA A 290 13.80 23.48 3.43
CA ALA A 290 14.87 23.43 2.43
C ALA A 290 15.45 22.01 2.19
N ILE A 291 14.99 20.98 2.92
CA ILE A 291 15.25 19.60 2.49
C ILE A 291 14.58 19.39 1.14
N LYS A 292 15.31 18.84 0.16
CA LYS A 292 14.75 18.59 -1.17
C LYS A 292 13.76 17.41 -1.12
N LEU A 293 12.48 17.75 -1.13
CA LEU A 293 11.36 16.81 -1.13
C LEU A 293 11.22 16.21 -2.54
N ASN A 294 11.52 14.91 -2.67
CA ASN A 294 11.39 14.16 -3.93
C ASN A 294 11.44 12.63 -3.72
N GLY A 295 10.84 11.90 -4.66
CA GLY A 295 10.91 10.44 -4.77
C GLY A 295 9.68 9.74 -4.23
N GLU A 296 9.16 8.81 -5.02
CA GLU A 296 7.88 8.12 -4.79
C GLU A 296 8.05 6.81 -4.03
N GLY A 297 6.98 6.28 -3.42
CA GLY A 297 6.98 4.91 -2.93
C GLY A 297 7.12 3.89 -4.05
N ILE A 298 6.21 3.93 -5.01
CA ILE A 298 6.23 3.15 -6.24
C ILE A 298 6.09 4.12 -7.42
N TYR A 299 7.08 4.14 -8.30
CA TYR A 299 7.09 4.99 -9.49
C TYR A 299 7.07 4.14 -10.76
N LEU A 300 5.93 4.10 -11.45
CA LEU A 300 5.85 3.60 -12.82
C LEU A 300 5.98 4.80 -13.76
N LEU A 301 7.15 4.95 -14.37
CA LEU A 301 7.52 6.10 -15.16
C LEU A 301 7.72 5.69 -16.63
N ASP A 302 6.81 6.17 -17.48
CA ASP A 302 7.04 6.43 -18.90
C ASP A 302 7.23 5.17 -19.78
N ALA A 303 7.24 3.96 -19.19
CA ALA A 303 7.68 2.73 -19.85
C ALA A 303 7.04 1.44 -19.29
N VAL A 304 5.73 1.38 -19.07
CA VAL A 304 5.05 0.18 -18.52
C VAL A 304 3.85 -0.28 -19.37
N GLN A 305 3.76 -1.60 -19.57
CA GLN A 305 2.69 -2.27 -20.31
C GLN A 305 2.08 -3.43 -19.50
N GLY A 306 1.02 -3.14 -18.76
CA GLY A 306 0.35 -4.09 -17.87
C GLY A 306 1.07 -4.29 -16.54
N GLY A 307 0.30 -4.33 -15.45
CA GLY A 307 0.85 -4.61 -14.13
C GLY A 307 -0.18 -4.61 -13.00
N LEU A 308 0.25 -5.09 -11.83
CA LEU A 308 -0.53 -5.14 -10.60
C LEU A 308 0.28 -4.59 -9.43
N ILE A 309 -0.22 -3.51 -8.82
CA ILE A 309 0.29 -2.95 -7.57
C ILE A 309 -0.78 -3.20 -6.50
N ARG A 310 -0.60 -4.24 -5.66
CA ARG A 310 -1.65 -4.68 -4.73
C ARG A 310 -1.20 -5.00 -3.31
N GLY A 311 -1.94 -4.51 -2.31
CA GLY A 311 -1.72 -4.86 -0.90
C GLY A 311 -0.43 -4.30 -0.29
N ASN A 312 0.21 -3.32 -0.92
CA ASN A 312 1.43 -2.71 -0.39
C ASN A 312 1.07 -1.66 0.67
N LYS A 313 1.94 -1.49 1.67
CA LYS A 313 1.94 -0.32 2.54
C LYS A 313 3.02 0.66 2.08
N VAL A 314 2.65 1.89 1.81
CA VAL A 314 3.55 2.94 1.28
C VAL A 314 3.49 4.17 2.18
N VAL A 315 4.61 4.52 2.82
CA VAL A 315 4.63 5.55 3.87
C VAL A 315 5.91 6.40 3.87
N ASN A 316 5.83 7.61 4.43
CA ASN A 316 6.96 8.50 4.70
C ASN A 316 7.65 9.09 3.45
N PHE A 317 7.03 9.06 2.26
CA PHE A 317 7.64 9.64 1.06
C PHE A 317 7.57 11.16 1.03
N GLY A 318 8.53 11.77 0.33
CA GLY A 318 8.67 13.22 0.22
C GLY A 318 8.17 13.77 -1.11
N HIS A 319 7.32 13.03 -1.82
CA HIS A 319 6.62 13.49 -3.02
C HIS A 319 5.35 12.67 -3.21
N GLY A 320 5.35 11.54 -3.91
CA GLY A 320 4.17 10.68 -4.08
C GLY A 320 4.23 9.32 -3.37
N GLY A 321 3.08 8.69 -3.18
CA GLY A 321 2.95 7.29 -2.77
C GLY A 321 3.08 6.35 -3.95
N ILE A 322 2.06 6.29 -4.80
CA ILE A 322 2.02 5.44 -6.00
C ILE A 322 1.76 6.30 -7.24
N SER A 323 2.74 6.40 -8.13
CA SER A 323 2.73 7.36 -9.25
C SER A 323 2.85 6.64 -10.60
N LEU A 324 1.91 6.90 -11.50
CA LEU A 324 1.78 6.38 -12.87
C LEU A 324 1.94 7.54 -13.85
N GLU A 325 3.14 7.77 -14.39
CA GLU A 325 3.45 9.05 -15.05
C GLU A 325 4.19 8.92 -16.38
N THR A 326 3.96 9.89 -17.27
CA THR A 326 4.94 10.29 -18.29
C THR A 326 5.95 11.30 -17.74
N GLY A 327 7.20 11.25 -18.21
CA GLY A 327 8.29 12.08 -17.68
C GLY A 327 8.12 13.58 -17.90
N THR A 328 7.60 14.30 -16.91
CA THR A 328 7.30 15.76 -16.98
C THR A 328 8.53 16.65 -17.20
N ALA A 329 9.72 16.21 -16.78
CA ALA A 329 11.00 16.89 -17.00
C ALA A 329 11.73 16.46 -18.29
N SER A 330 11.14 15.60 -19.11
CA SER A 330 11.70 15.08 -20.37
C SER A 330 10.60 14.60 -21.30
N ALA A 331 9.54 15.40 -21.45
CA ALA A 331 8.32 15.01 -22.12
C ALA A 331 8.52 14.80 -23.63
N THR A 332 7.99 13.70 -24.17
CA THR A 332 8.00 13.45 -25.62
C THR A 332 6.85 12.52 -26.03
N SER A 333 6.26 12.78 -27.19
CA SER A 333 5.25 11.90 -27.81
C SER A 333 5.83 10.55 -28.29
N SER A 334 7.16 10.43 -28.39
CA SER A 334 7.84 9.16 -28.71
C SER A 334 7.75 8.12 -27.60
N THR A 335 7.51 8.53 -26.35
CA THR A 335 7.50 7.66 -25.17
C THR A 335 6.52 6.49 -25.31
N HIS A 336 6.83 5.30 -24.77
CA HIS A 336 5.85 4.22 -24.67
C HIS A 336 4.64 4.69 -23.87
N GLY A 337 4.85 5.05 -22.60
CA GLY A 337 3.79 5.45 -21.66
C GLY A 337 3.59 4.46 -20.52
N VAL A 338 2.50 4.59 -19.77
CA VAL A 338 2.10 3.72 -18.64
C VAL A 338 0.66 3.25 -18.85
N HIS A 339 0.50 1.96 -19.14
CA HIS A 339 -0.77 1.44 -19.65
C HIS A 339 -1.23 0.17 -18.94
N ASN A 340 -2.55 0.05 -18.75
CA ASN A 340 -3.23 -1.17 -18.26
C ASN A 340 -2.73 -1.67 -16.88
N VAL A 341 -2.31 -0.75 -16.00
CA VAL A 341 -1.90 -1.07 -14.63
C VAL A 341 -3.10 -1.05 -13.69
N ILE A 342 -3.24 -2.07 -12.85
CA ILE A 342 -4.20 -2.11 -11.74
C ILE A 342 -3.47 -1.74 -10.44
N VAL A 343 -4.00 -0.76 -9.71
CA VAL A 343 -3.52 -0.32 -8.38
C VAL A 343 -4.65 -0.53 -7.39
N GLU A 344 -4.52 -1.52 -6.48
CA GLU A 344 -5.63 -1.87 -5.58
C GLU A 344 -5.25 -2.33 -4.17
N LEU A 345 -6.11 -2.04 -3.18
CA LEU A 345 -5.95 -2.46 -1.78
C LEU A 345 -4.63 -2.03 -1.12
N ASN A 346 -4.02 -0.94 -1.61
CA ASN A 346 -2.81 -0.39 -1.00
C ASN A 346 -3.16 0.56 0.16
N ASP A 347 -2.36 0.51 1.21
CA ASP A 347 -2.36 1.41 2.38
C ASP A 347 -1.32 2.50 2.12
N VAL A 348 -1.74 3.76 1.97
CA VAL A 348 -0.85 4.84 1.54
C VAL A 348 -1.07 6.11 2.36
N SER A 349 -0.02 6.60 3.02
CA SER A 349 -0.09 7.77 3.90
C SER A 349 1.22 8.55 4.00
N ALA A 350 1.15 9.83 4.41
CA ALA A 350 2.37 10.63 4.63
C ALA A 350 3.21 10.13 5.81
N GLY A 351 2.58 9.54 6.82
CA GLY A 351 3.24 9.19 8.08
C GLY A 351 3.76 10.46 8.75
N GLU A 352 5.08 10.52 8.96
CA GLU A 352 5.77 11.69 9.53
C GLU A 352 6.20 12.72 8.45
N SER A 353 5.92 12.46 7.16
CA SER A 353 6.30 13.37 6.06
C SER A 353 5.41 14.60 5.99
N GLY A 354 6.02 15.78 6.08
CA GLY A 354 5.31 17.06 6.01
C GLY A 354 4.72 17.37 4.63
N TYR A 355 5.13 16.66 3.56
CA TYR A 355 4.60 16.83 2.20
C TYR A 355 4.59 15.49 1.44
N MET A 356 3.40 14.96 1.17
CA MET A 356 3.19 13.77 0.37
C MET A 356 1.81 13.78 -0.33
N HIS A 357 1.84 13.55 -1.64
CA HIS A 357 0.72 13.15 -2.48
C HIS A 357 0.44 11.65 -2.29
N ALA A 358 -0.82 11.22 -2.18
CA ALA A 358 -1.10 9.79 -1.99
C ALA A 358 -0.88 8.98 -3.29
N PHE A 359 -1.39 9.48 -4.42
CA PHE A 359 -1.12 8.89 -5.73
C PHE A 359 -1.00 9.95 -6.83
N GLY A 360 -0.44 9.57 -7.97
CA GLY A 360 -0.39 10.41 -9.15
C GLY A 360 -0.68 9.63 -10.43
N VAL A 361 -1.51 10.17 -11.31
CA VAL A 361 -1.69 9.68 -12.68
C VAL A 361 -1.51 10.87 -13.61
N ILE A 362 -0.39 10.93 -14.32
CA ILE A 362 -0.01 12.07 -15.17
C ILE A 362 0.30 11.57 -16.57
N GLY A 363 -0.31 12.14 -17.60
CA GLY A 363 -0.15 11.67 -18.99
C GLY A 363 -0.06 12.77 -20.02
N LEU A 364 0.93 12.63 -20.91
CA LEU A 364 0.89 13.21 -22.26
C LEU A 364 -0.22 12.53 -23.10
N PRO A 365 -0.69 13.16 -24.19
CA PRO A 365 -1.72 12.63 -25.08
C PRO A 365 -1.53 11.16 -25.48
N GLY A 366 -2.43 10.31 -24.98
CA GLY A 366 -2.45 8.86 -25.22
C GLY A 366 -1.33 8.06 -24.54
N LYS A 367 -0.65 8.60 -23.51
CA LYS A 367 0.54 8.00 -22.88
C LYS A 367 0.41 7.54 -21.44
N THR A 368 -0.70 7.82 -20.76
CA THR A 368 -1.00 7.20 -19.46
C THR A 368 -2.46 6.77 -19.51
N THR A 369 -2.73 5.52 -19.89
CA THR A 369 -4.10 5.12 -20.29
C THR A 369 -4.56 3.74 -19.84
N ASN A 370 -5.87 3.57 -19.70
CA ASN A 370 -6.54 2.33 -19.32
C ASN A 370 -6.07 1.76 -17.95
N ASN A 371 -5.55 2.61 -17.07
CA ASN A 371 -5.14 2.22 -15.73
C ASN A 371 -6.34 2.24 -14.77
N ILE A 372 -6.36 1.32 -13.80
CA ILE A 372 -7.46 1.15 -12.85
C ILE A 372 -6.92 1.34 -11.42
N ILE A 373 -7.31 2.43 -10.77
CA ILE A 373 -6.96 2.75 -9.38
C ILE A 373 -8.20 2.50 -8.54
N ARG A 374 -8.25 1.39 -7.81
CA ARG A 374 -9.48 0.99 -7.10
C ARG A 374 -9.26 0.43 -5.71
N ARG A 375 -10.25 0.59 -4.82
CA ARG A 375 -10.25 -0.09 -3.50
C ARG A 375 -9.02 0.22 -2.62
N ASN A 376 -8.29 1.31 -2.86
CA ASN A 376 -7.14 1.72 -2.04
C ASN A 376 -7.61 2.56 -0.84
N TYR A 377 -6.77 2.64 0.18
CA TYR A 377 -6.92 3.53 1.33
C TYR A 377 -5.80 4.56 1.31
N PHE A 378 -6.12 5.73 0.76
CA PHE A 378 -5.28 6.90 0.70
C PHE A 378 -5.64 7.79 1.90
N HIS A 379 -4.75 7.93 2.89
CA HIS A 379 -5.11 8.58 4.15
C HIS A 379 -3.97 9.41 4.76
N ASP A 380 -4.32 10.39 5.58
CA ASP A 380 -3.37 11.25 6.31
C ASP A 380 -2.21 11.73 5.42
N PHE A 381 -2.56 12.35 4.29
CA PHE A 381 -1.62 12.81 3.26
C PHE A 381 -1.74 14.32 3.04
N THR A 382 -0.63 14.99 2.72
CA THR A 382 -0.47 16.44 2.96
C THR A 382 -0.48 17.30 1.69
N SER A 383 -0.63 16.70 0.51
CA SER A 383 -0.77 17.42 -0.77
C SER A 383 -1.59 16.61 -1.79
N VAL A 384 -2.12 17.29 -2.81
CA VAL A 384 -3.11 16.78 -3.77
C VAL A 384 -2.69 15.56 -4.57
N SER A 385 -3.54 14.55 -4.71
CA SER A 385 -3.29 13.46 -5.67
C SER A 385 -3.72 13.85 -7.08
N HIS A 386 -3.06 13.37 -8.14
CA HIS A 386 -3.33 13.80 -9.52
C HIS A 386 -4.12 12.77 -10.35
N ALA A 387 -5.14 13.20 -11.08
CA ALA A 387 -5.87 12.40 -12.07
C ALA A 387 -5.83 13.03 -13.48
N GLY A 388 -4.97 12.48 -14.33
CA GLY A 388 -4.83 12.81 -15.75
C GLY A 388 -4.63 11.58 -16.62
N GLY A 389 -4.01 11.78 -17.79
CA GLY A 389 -3.97 10.79 -18.87
C GLY A 389 -5.34 10.61 -19.53
N SER A 390 -5.59 9.46 -20.16
CA SER A 390 -6.90 9.20 -20.77
C SER A 390 -7.44 7.79 -20.55
N ASN A 391 -8.77 7.65 -20.42
CA ASN A 391 -9.45 6.37 -20.17
C ASN A 391 -9.02 5.67 -18.85
N ASN A 392 -8.53 6.43 -17.87
CA ASN A 392 -8.17 5.89 -16.55
C ASN A 392 -9.40 5.86 -15.62
N GLN A 393 -9.49 4.81 -14.81
CA GLN A 393 -10.61 4.54 -13.91
C GLN A 393 -10.16 4.68 -12.46
N ILE A 394 -10.92 5.41 -11.64
CA ILE A 394 -10.62 5.70 -10.24
C ILE A 394 -11.90 5.41 -9.44
N TYR A 395 -12.03 4.23 -8.84
CA TYR A 395 -13.28 3.83 -8.17
C TYR A 395 -13.12 3.08 -6.85
N SER A 396 -14.08 3.28 -5.95
CA SER A 396 -14.16 2.56 -4.67
C SER A 396 -12.95 2.75 -3.76
N ASN A 397 -12.20 3.84 -3.95
CA ASN A 397 -11.12 4.24 -3.06
C ASN A 397 -11.66 5.07 -1.89
N LEU A 398 -10.96 4.99 -0.76
CA LEU A 398 -11.13 5.86 0.39
C LEU A 398 -10.02 6.91 0.38
N PHE A 399 -10.40 8.19 0.46
CA PHE A 399 -9.52 9.35 0.61
C PHE A 399 -9.83 10.04 1.93
N VAL A 400 -8.96 9.92 2.95
CA VAL A 400 -9.35 10.19 4.34
C VAL A 400 -8.28 10.97 5.10
N GLY A 401 -8.56 12.24 5.41
CA GLY A 401 -7.62 13.11 6.12
C GLY A 401 -6.59 13.70 5.16
N VAL A 402 -6.86 14.93 4.70
CA VAL A 402 -5.95 15.69 3.84
C VAL A 402 -5.67 17.05 4.50
N PRO A 403 -4.84 17.08 5.56
CA PRO A 403 -4.49 18.30 6.27
C PRO A 403 -3.51 19.17 5.47
N LEU A 404 -3.43 20.45 5.82
CA LEU A 404 -2.43 21.38 5.30
C LEU A 404 -1.00 20.87 5.54
N THR A 405 -0.19 20.83 4.48
CA THR A 405 1.23 20.51 4.56
C THR A 405 1.95 21.41 5.58
N THR A 406 2.78 20.80 6.42
CA THR A 406 3.64 21.56 7.36
C THR A 406 4.82 22.24 6.66
N GLN A 407 5.02 21.97 5.36
CA GLN A 407 6.14 22.48 4.57
C GLN A 407 5.75 23.78 3.87
N SER A 408 6.01 24.91 4.52
CA SER A 408 5.59 26.25 4.09
C SER A 408 6.22 26.74 2.77
N THR A 409 7.30 26.10 2.29
CA THR A 409 7.91 26.37 0.97
C THR A 409 7.22 25.61 -0.17
N GLN A 410 6.40 24.62 0.14
CA GLN A 410 5.74 23.75 -0.84
C GLN A 410 4.38 24.30 -1.27
N LYS A 411 3.77 23.63 -2.25
CA LYS A 411 2.42 23.96 -2.69
C LYS A 411 1.41 23.62 -1.60
N GLN A 412 0.67 24.64 -1.18
CA GLN A 412 -0.40 24.52 -0.19
C GLN A 412 -1.66 24.00 -0.91
N GLN A 413 -1.75 22.68 -1.11
CA GLN A 413 -2.83 22.01 -1.86
C GLN A 413 -3.49 20.88 -1.04
N PRO A 414 -4.14 21.17 0.11
CA PRO A 414 -4.75 20.17 0.98
C PRO A 414 -6.17 19.78 0.51
N TYR A 415 -6.21 19.26 -0.71
CA TYR A 415 -7.40 18.71 -1.35
C TYR A 415 -7.07 17.33 -1.88
N ALA A 416 -8.02 16.39 -1.83
CA ALA A 416 -7.67 14.97 -2.01
C ALA A 416 -7.19 14.63 -3.42
N LEU A 417 -7.82 15.23 -4.44
CA LEU A 417 -7.61 14.91 -5.85
C LEU A 417 -7.74 16.15 -6.74
N ASP A 418 -6.99 16.20 -7.85
CA ASP A 418 -7.26 17.14 -8.94
C ASP A 418 -7.36 16.48 -10.32
N ILE A 419 -8.05 17.20 -11.22
CA ILE A 419 -8.05 17.01 -12.66
C ILE A 419 -7.46 18.30 -13.24
N ALA A 420 -6.13 18.41 -13.21
CA ALA A 420 -5.41 19.69 -13.38
C ALA A 420 -4.30 19.72 -14.47
N PRO A 421 -4.51 19.21 -15.70
CA PRO A 421 -3.45 19.10 -16.71
C PRO A 421 -2.75 20.44 -17.02
N TRP A 422 -1.42 20.42 -17.12
CA TRP A 422 -0.57 21.59 -17.38
C TRP A 422 0.42 21.35 -18.54
N PRO A 423 0.97 22.42 -19.16
CA PRO A 423 1.93 22.29 -20.24
C PRO A 423 3.36 22.09 -19.72
N VAL A 424 3.94 20.93 -20.06
CA VAL A 424 5.32 20.52 -19.72
C VAL A 424 6.30 20.81 -20.85
N ASN A 425 7.58 21.00 -20.54
CA ASN A 425 8.61 21.27 -21.55
C ASN A 425 8.90 20.01 -22.38
N GLU A 426 8.96 20.15 -23.71
CA GLU A 426 9.42 19.10 -24.61
C GLU A 426 10.91 18.76 -24.34
N LYS A 427 11.27 17.47 -24.37
CA LYS A 427 12.65 17.04 -24.13
C LYS A 427 13.62 17.72 -25.10
N GLY A 428 14.68 18.30 -24.55
CA GLY A 428 15.68 19.06 -25.31
C GLY A 428 15.28 20.51 -25.60
N SER A 429 14.06 20.94 -25.24
CA SER A 429 13.57 22.30 -25.42
C SER A 429 13.25 22.99 -24.09
N THR A 430 13.48 24.30 -24.05
CA THR A 430 13.04 25.19 -22.96
C THR A 430 11.92 26.13 -23.38
N VAL A 431 11.51 26.06 -24.66
CA VAL A 431 10.53 26.96 -25.29
C VAL A 431 9.31 26.18 -25.78
N ASN A 432 9.52 25.01 -26.40
CA ASN A 432 8.43 24.14 -26.82
C ASN A 432 7.80 23.47 -25.60
N LYS A 433 6.47 23.40 -25.59
CA LYS A 433 5.71 22.69 -24.55
C LYS A 433 4.68 21.76 -25.16
N ILE A 434 4.50 20.62 -24.50
CA ILE A 434 3.45 19.65 -24.81
C ILE A 434 2.41 19.74 -23.69
N PRO A 435 1.10 19.86 -23.99
CA PRO A 435 0.08 19.78 -22.97
C PRO A 435 0.04 18.37 -22.36
N LEU A 436 -0.15 18.28 -21.05
CA LEU A 436 -0.70 17.07 -20.44
C LEU A 436 -2.21 16.99 -20.73
N GLU A 437 -2.79 15.79 -20.64
CA GLU A 437 -4.24 15.58 -20.78
C GLU A 437 -4.87 14.98 -19.52
N ALA A 438 -6.20 15.13 -19.43
CA ALA A 438 -7.05 14.49 -18.44
C ALA A 438 -8.42 14.23 -19.10
N ARG A 439 -8.59 13.05 -19.70
CA ARG A 439 -9.74 12.77 -20.58
C ARG A 439 -10.38 11.41 -20.34
N ASP A 440 -11.68 11.31 -20.61
CA ASP A 440 -12.42 10.05 -20.55
C ASP A 440 -12.25 9.36 -19.17
N LEU A 441 -12.03 10.15 -18.10
CA LEU A 441 -11.72 9.67 -16.75
C LEU A 441 -12.99 9.29 -16.01
N TYR A 442 -12.95 8.17 -15.27
CA TYR A 442 -14.09 7.71 -14.46
C TYR A 442 -13.75 7.74 -12.97
N ILE A 443 -14.03 8.87 -12.31
CA ILE A 443 -13.93 9.05 -10.85
C ILE A 443 -15.29 8.70 -10.24
N VAL A 444 -15.51 7.41 -9.99
CA VAL A 444 -16.83 6.85 -9.68
C VAL A 444 -16.86 6.11 -8.34
N ASN A 445 -17.89 6.31 -7.51
CA ASN A 445 -18.04 5.58 -6.25
C ASN A 445 -16.81 5.65 -5.34
N ASN A 446 -16.18 6.81 -5.14
CA ASN A 446 -15.14 6.99 -4.11
C ASN A 446 -15.72 7.70 -2.88
N THR A 447 -15.01 7.66 -1.75
CA THR A 447 -15.38 8.40 -0.54
C THR A 447 -14.23 9.33 -0.13
N PHE A 448 -14.47 10.63 -0.20
CA PHE A 448 -13.54 11.70 0.17
C PHE A 448 -13.98 12.32 1.51
N LEU A 449 -13.08 12.32 2.49
CA LEU A 449 -13.37 12.71 3.87
C LEU A 449 -12.24 13.53 4.51
N ASN A 450 -12.61 14.54 5.29
CA ASN A 450 -11.71 15.35 6.13
C ASN A 450 -10.61 16.05 5.32
N THR A 451 -10.99 16.88 4.34
CA THR A 451 -10.05 17.72 3.57
C THR A 451 -9.97 19.13 4.17
N ASP A 452 -8.76 19.68 4.33
CA ASP A 452 -8.58 21.02 4.90
C ASP A 452 -9.05 22.13 3.95
N GLN A 453 -9.01 21.87 2.64
CA GLN A 453 -9.75 22.61 1.60
C GLN A 453 -10.78 21.68 0.95
N PHE A 454 -11.02 21.82 -0.36
CA PHE A 454 -12.01 21.06 -1.11
C PHE A 454 -11.62 19.59 -1.30
N SER A 455 -12.58 18.75 -1.72
CA SER A 455 -12.30 17.34 -1.99
C SER A 455 -11.69 17.12 -3.37
N ILE A 456 -12.20 17.81 -4.41
CA ILE A 456 -11.67 17.76 -5.78
C ILE A 456 -11.57 19.15 -6.40
N GLN A 457 -10.51 19.43 -7.17
CA GLN A 457 -10.46 20.55 -8.13
C GLN A 457 -10.40 20.05 -9.57
N VAL A 458 -11.11 20.76 -10.47
CA VAL A 458 -11.04 20.56 -11.93
C VAL A 458 -10.61 21.87 -12.57
N THR A 459 -9.50 21.86 -13.30
CA THR A 459 -8.92 23.06 -13.90
C THR A 459 -8.11 22.69 -15.14
N ASP A 460 -8.13 23.51 -16.19
CA ASP A 460 -7.15 23.37 -17.27
C ASP A 460 -6.05 24.43 -17.08
N TYR A 461 -4.79 24.02 -17.00
CA TYR A 461 -3.65 24.94 -16.95
C TYR A 461 -2.96 25.10 -18.31
N ASN A 462 -3.47 24.45 -19.36
CA ASN A 462 -3.03 24.68 -20.74
C ASN A 462 -3.58 25.99 -21.31
N ALA A 463 -2.96 26.47 -22.40
CA ALA A 463 -3.30 27.73 -23.06
C ALA A 463 -4.07 27.55 -24.39
N ALA A 464 -4.80 26.44 -24.53
CA ALA A 464 -5.45 25.99 -25.76
C ALA A 464 -6.79 25.29 -25.43
N PRO A 465 -7.69 25.05 -26.42
CA PRO A 465 -8.94 24.31 -26.20
C PRO A 465 -8.70 22.99 -25.48
N SER A 466 -9.60 22.65 -24.55
CA SER A 466 -9.21 21.92 -23.34
C SER A 466 -8.65 20.53 -23.57
N ASN A 467 -7.72 20.17 -22.68
CA ASN A 467 -7.25 18.81 -22.49
C ASN A 467 -7.98 18.13 -21.31
N VAL A 468 -8.86 18.86 -20.60
CA VAL A 468 -9.93 18.37 -19.72
C VAL A 468 -11.20 18.13 -20.56
N THR A 469 -11.60 16.87 -20.81
CA THR A 469 -12.80 16.53 -21.62
C THR A 469 -13.34 15.13 -21.31
N ASN A 470 -14.66 14.96 -21.30
CA ASN A 470 -15.40 13.72 -21.07
C ASN A 470 -15.09 13.05 -19.72
N ASN A 471 -14.84 13.85 -18.69
CA ASN A 471 -14.51 13.35 -17.35
C ASN A 471 -15.79 13.17 -16.51
N VAL A 472 -15.89 12.04 -15.83
CA VAL A 472 -17.02 11.65 -14.98
C VAL A 472 -16.61 11.70 -13.52
N ILE A 473 -17.33 12.49 -12.72
CA ILE A 473 -17.28 12.53 -11.26
C ILE A 473 -18.67 12.11 -10.78
N ALA A 474 -18.86 10.84 -10.42
CA ALA A 474 -20.19 10.32 -10.09
C ALA A 474 -20.25 9.32 -8.93
N ASN A 475 -21.41 9.23 -8.27
CA ASN A 475 -21.62 8.38 -7.08
C ASN A 475 -20.58 8.60 -5.95
N ASN A 476 -19.83 9.71 -5.90
CA ASN A 476 -18.84 9.92 -4.84
C ASN A 476 -19.50 10.48 -3.58
N ILE A 477 -18.98 10.14 -2.39
CA ILE A 477 -19.23 10.90 -1.17
C ILE A 477 -18.16 11.98 -1.06
N PHE A 478 -18.59 13.23 -0.89
CA PHE A 478 -17.78 14.34 -0.40
C PHE A 478 -18.28 14.71 1.00
N GLY A 479 -17.50 14.39 2.03
CA GLY A 479 -17.88 14.60 3.42
C GLY A 479 -16.81 15.37 4.20
N GLN A 480 -17.21 16.32 5.05
CA GLN A 480 -16.30 17.05 5.95
C GLN A 480 -15.11 17.70 5.20
N TYR A 481 -15.30 18.90 4.65
CA TYR A 481 -14.31 19.64 3.85
C TYR A 481 -14.22 21.12 4.23
N GLY A 482 -13.07 21.77 3.97
CA GLY A 482 -12.85 23.21 4.15
C GLY A 482 -12.45 23.68 5.56
N TYR A 483 -11.79 22.82 6.34
CA TYR A 483 -11.45 23.11 7.74
C TYR A 483 -10.39 24.18 7.99
N ASN A 484 -9.54 24.51 7.01
CA ASN A 484 -8.45 25.46 7.22
C ASN A 484 -8.89 26.93 7.40
N GLY A 485 -10.20 27.21 7.27
CA GLY A 485 -10.78 28.54 7.44
C GLY A 485 -10.75 29.44 6.19
N ASP A 486 -10.21 28.97 5.06
CA ASP A 486 -10.33 29.69 3.79
C ASP A 486 -11.76 29.59 3.24
N VAL A 487 -12.52 30.67 3.40
CA VAL A 487 -13.91 30.80 2.93
C VAL A 487 -14.08 30.52 1.44
N ASN A 488 -13.03 30.65 0.62
CA ASN A 488 -13.05 30.42 -0.83
C ASN A 488 -12.76 28.96 -1.23
N ALA A 489 -12.48 28.11 -0.23
CA ALA A 489 -12.15 26.70 -0.37
C ALA A 489 -13.04 25.78 0.49
N GLN A 490 -14.04 26.34 1.18
CA GLN A 490 -15.14 25.61 1.83
C GLN A 490 -16.16 25.11 0.79
N VAL A 491 -15.70 24.28 -0.14
CA VAL A 491 -16.48 23.67 -1.21
C VAL A 491 -16.10 22.19 -1.33
N ALA A 492 -16.98 21.34 -1.85
CA ALA A 492 -16.62 19.94 -2.10
C ALA A 492 -15.86 19.78 -3.42
N LEU A 493 -16.30 20.51 -4.45
CA LEU A 493 -15.82 20.44 -5.82
C LEU A 493 -15.60 21.86 -6.37
N ASP A 494 -14.37 22.15 -6.77
CA ASP A 494 -13.93 23.44 -7.31
C ASP A 494 -13.68 23.32 -8.82
N VAL A 495 -14.58 23.83 -9.66
CA VAL A 495 -14.41 23.81 -11.13
C VAL A 495 -14.04 25.21 -11.60
N THR A 496 -12.83 25.39 -12.13
CA THR A 496 -12.32 26.74 -12.46
C THR A 496 -12.78 27.22 -13.84
N PRO A 497 -12.87 28.55 -14.10
CA PRO A 497 -13.25 29.13 -15.41
C PRO A 497 -12.35 28.73 -16.60
N LYS A 498 -11.29 27.96 -16.37
CA LYS A 498 -10.38 27.49 -17.43
C LYS A 498 -10.87 26.20 -18.10
N VAL A 499 -11.78 25.47 -17.45
CA VAL A 499 -12.37 24.24 -18.00
C VAL A 499 -13.33 24.62 -19.13
N THR A 500 -12.93 24.34 -20.37
CA THR A 500 -13.64 24.74 -21.61
C THR A 500 -14.10 23.56 -22.47
N GLY A 501 -14.00 22.34 -21.93
CA GLY A 501 -14.55 21.10 -22.50
C GLY A 501 -15.26 20.28 -21.43
N THR A 502 -15.67 19.06 -21.78
CA THR A 502 -16.82 18.45 -21.12
C THR A 502 -16.52 17.78 -19.78
N LEU A 503 -17.48 17.89 -18.84
CA LEU A 503 -17.41 17.40 -17.47
C LEU A 503 -18.81 16.92 -17.02
N HIS A 504 -18.87 15.77 -16.34
CA HIS A 504 -20.10 15.14 -15.89
C HIS A 504 -20.07 14.92 -14.38
N VAL A 505 -20.95 15.60 -13.63
CA VAL A 505 -21.03 15.57 -12.16
C VAL A 505 -22.41 15.10 -11.72
N ASN A 506 -22.61 13.78 -11.55
CA ASN A 506 -23.94 13.21 -11.29
C ASN A 506 -23.99 12.26 -10.07
N ASN A 507 -25.12 12.17 -9.39
CA ASN A 507 -25.34 11.22 -8.28
C ASN A 507 -24.33 11.29 -7.10
N ASN A 508 -23.58 12.38 -6.93
CA ASN A 508 -22.67 12.53 -5.78
C ASN A 508 -23.43 12.98 -4.54
N ALA A 509 -22.94 12.59 -3.36
CA ALA A 509 -23.44 13.01 -2.06
C ALA A 509 -22.52 14.06 -1.44
N PHE A 510 -23.11 15.15 -0.94
CA PHE A 510 -22.40 16.28 -0.36
C PHE A 510 -22.78 16.47 1.11
N TRP A 511 -21.78 16.59 1.98
CA TRP A 511 -21.99 16.78 3.42
C TRP A 511 -20.86 17.55 4.08
N ASP A 512 -21.18 18.65 4.74
CA ASP A 512 -20.38 19.19 5.83
C ASP A 512 -21.22 19.31 7.12
N SER A 513 -20.55 19.56 8.24
CA SER A 513 -21.19 19.75 9.56
C SER A 513 -21.60 21.20 9.84
N SER A 514 -21.63 22.06 8.81
CA SER A 514 -22.06 23.46 8.89
C SER A 514 -23.57 23.61 8.66
N THR A 515 -24.06 24.84 8.76
CA THR A 515 -25.46 25.19 8.48
C THR A 515 -25.77 25.37 6.99
N VAL A 516 -24.79 25.26 6.09
CA VAL A 516 -24.95 25.34 4.63
C VAL A 516 -24.13 24.20 4.01
N VAL A 517 -24.75 23.01 4.04
CA VAL A 517 -24.15 21.65 4.02
C VAL A 517 -23.42 21.26 2.74
N ALA A 518 -23.58 22.03 1.66
CA ALA A 518 -22.95 21.73 0.38
C ALA A 518 -22.66 22.99 -0.44
N ARG A 519 -21.46 23.03 -1.02
CA ARG A 519 -21.02 24.08 -1.94
C ARG A 519 -20.23 23.48 -3.11
N PHE A 520 -20.73 23.68 -4.32
CA PHE A 520 -19.97 23.57 -5.57
C PHE A 520 -19.50 24.96 -5.96
N LYS A 521 -18.24 25.12 -6.40
CA LYS A 521 -17.74 26.44 -6.81
C LYS A 521 -17.91 26.65 -8.31
N ASP A 522 -18.64 27.71 -8.64
CA ASP A 522 -18.98 28.09 -10.01
C ASP A 522 -17.76 28.56 -10.81
N PRO A 523 -17.46 27.96 -11.98
CA PRO A 523 -16.46 28.50 -12.89
C PRO A 523 -16.74 29.95 -13.31
N ALA A 524 -17.99 30.34 -13.53
CA ALA A 524 -18.30 31.64 -14.13
C ALA A 524 -18.15 32.83 -13.17
N ASN A 525 -18.58 32.69 -11.91
CA ASN A 525 -18.69 33.82 -10.96
C ASN A 525 -17.97 33.59 -9.62
N ALA A 526 -17.29 32.46 -9.42
CA ALA A 526 -16.76 32.02 -8.12
C ALA A 526 -17.80 31.97 -6.98
N ALA A 527 -19.09 31.88 -7.34
CA ALA A 527 -20.19 31.68 -6.42
C ALA A 527 -20.19 30.25 -5.86
N HIS A 528 -20.81 30.06 -4.70
CA HIS A 528 -20.98 28.75 -4.06
C HIS A 528 -22.42 28.28 -4.24
N TYR A 529 -22.64 27.30 -5.12
CA TYR A 529 -23.95 26.70 -5.37
C TYR A 529 -24.25 25.58 -4.38
N THR A 530 -25.47 25.58 -3.84
CA THR A 530 -26.08 24.43 -3.15
C THR A 530 -26.23 23.23 -4.10
N VAL A 531 -26.52 22.04 -3.56
CA VAL A 531 -26.83 20.88 -4.41
C VAL A 531 -28.08 21.10 -5.27
N ALA A 532 -29.07 21.83 -4.76
CA ALA A 532 -30.26 22.20 -5.53
C ALA A 532 -29.91 23.08 -6.75
N GLU A 533 -29.02 24.06 -6.58
CA GLU A 533 -28.55 24.92 -7.68
C GLU A 533 -27.64 24.16 -8.64
N LEU A 534 -26.70 23.34 -8.16
CA LEU A 534 -25.86 22.48 -9.01
C LEU A 534 -26.72 21.62 -9.94
N ASN A 535 -27.77 20.97 -9.41
CA ASN A 535 -28.69 20.14 -10.17
C ASN A 535 -29.48 20.89 -11.28
N THR A 536 -29.39 22.22 -11.38
CA THR A 536 -30.02 23.00 -12.46
C THR A 536 -29.14 23.15 -13.71
N CYS A 537 -27.86 22.77 -13.64
CA CYS A 537 -26.83 23.04 -14.66
C CYS A 537 -26.81 24.55 -15.02
N PRO A 538 -26.53 25.44 -14.07
CA PRO A 538 -26.75 26.89 -14.24
C PRO A 538 -25.80 27.55 -15.26
N ASN A 539 -24.71 26.88 -15.63
CA ASN A 539 -23.73 27.29 -16.63
C ASN A 539 -23.41 26.14 -17.60
N THR A 540 -22.65 26.40 -18.65
CA THR A 540 -22.30 25.40 -19.71
C THR A 540 -21.41 24.26 -19.24
N THR A 541 -20.86 24.33 -18.03
CA THR A 541 -20.00 23.31 -17.42
C THR A 541 -20.41 23.19 -15.94
N PRO A 542 -20.71 22.00 -15.40
CA PRO A 542 -20.70 20.68 -16.04
C PRO A 542 -21.84 20.47 -17.05
N ASP A 543 -21.59 19.71 -18.13
CA ASP A 543 -22.54 19.36 -19.19
C ASP A 543 -23.73 18.53 -18.67
N THR A 544 -23.48 17.75 -17.61
CA THR A 544 -24.52 17.04 -16.85
C THR A 544 -24.20 17.16 -15.36
N CYS A 545 -25.21 17.52 -14.57
CA CYS A 545 -25.07 17.96 -13.19
C CYS A 545 -26.06 17.27 -12.23
N ASN A 546 -26.67 16.15 -12.62
CA ASN A 546 -27.98 15.72 -12.12
C ASN A 546 -27.95 14.69 -10.98
N ALA A 547 -29.08 14.55 -10.28
CA ALA A 547 -29.31 13.60 -9.20
C ALA A 547 -28.29 13.66 -8.04
N ASN A 548 -27.52 14.74 -7.92
CA ASN A 548 -26.68 15.00 -6.76
C ASN A 548 -27.55 15.24 -5.52
N THR A 549 -27.06 14.85 -4.34
CA THR A 549 -27.83 14.89 -3.08
C THR A 549 -27.02 15.48 -1.93
N GLU A 550 -27.69 16.04 -0.92
CA GLU A 550 -27.07 16.58 0.28
C GLU A 550 -27.58 15.86 1.53
N GLY A 551 -26.70 15.66 2.52
CA GLY A 551 -27.05 15.06 3.80
C GLY A 551 -25.97 14.14 4.38
N ASP A 552 -26.01 13.99 5.71
CA ASP A 552 -25.08 13.15 6.47
C ASP A 552 -25.09 11.69 5.96
N PRO A 553 -23.94 11.12 5.56
CA PRO A 553 -23.82 9.71 5.18
C PRO A 553 -24.27 8.74 6.27
N LEU A 554 -24.28 9.17 7.55
CA LEU A 554 -24.56 8.38 8.74
C LEU A 554 -23.76 7.08 8.75
N PHE A 555 -22.43 7.23 8.80
CA PHE A 555 -21.49 6.12 8.89
C PHE A 555 -21.66 5.32 10.19
N VAL A 556 -21.26 4.04 10.18
CA VAL A 556 -21.39 3.11 11.32
C VAL A 556 -20.53 3.55 12.51
N ASP A 557 -19.27 3.95 12.28
CA ASP A 557 -18.40 4.56 13.30
C ASP A 557 -17.36 5.46 12.63
N PHE A 558 -17.75 6.70 12.34
CA PHE A 558 -16.88 7.71 11.71
C PHE A 558 -15.61 7.99 12.53
N ALA A 559 -15.70 7.97 13.86
CA ALA A 559 -14.59 8.29 14.75
C ALA A 559 -13.48 7.23 14.70
N ASN A 560 -13.86 5.95 14.59
CA ASN A 560 -12.92 4.84 14.39
C ASN A 560 -12.69 4.48 12.91
N ARG A 561 -13.03 5.40 11.98
CA ARG A 561 -12.85 5.28 10.52
C ARG A 561 -13.59 4.09 9.87
N ASP A 562 -14.72 3.68 10.43
CA ASP A 562 -15.65 2.70 9.83
C ASP A 562 -16.68 3.42 8.94
N PHE A 563 -16.30 3.63 7.67
CA PHE A 563 -17.08 4.36 6.68
C PHE A 563 -18.17 3.53 6.00
N ARG A 564 -18.58 2.39 6.58
CA ARG A 564 -19.78 1.66 6.15
C ARG A 564 -21.01 2.52 6.44
N LEU A 565 -21.97 2.56 5.52
CA LEU A 565 -23.23 3.30 5.71
C LEU A 565 -24.12 2.58 6.74
N SER A 566 -24.76 3.33 7.64
CA SER A 566 -25.74 2.77 8.58
C SER A 566 -27.11 2.55 7.93
N ALA A 567 -27.99 1.79 8.61
CA ALA A 567 -29.36 1.54 8.16
C ALA A 567 -30.21 2.81 8.01
N ASN A 568 -29.81 3.92 8.64
CA ASN A 568 -30.51 5.21 8.56
C ASN A 568 -29.95 6.15 7.47
N SER A 569 -28.85 5.77 6.82
CA SER A 569 -28.20 6.58 5.79
C SER A 569 -29.18 6.99 4.66
N PRO A 570 -29.21 8.28 4.25
CA PRO A 570 -30.03 8.75 3.13
C PRO A 570 -29.44 8.40 1.76
N ILE A 571 -28.20 7.90 1.70
CA ILE A 571 -27.45 7.66 0.46
C ILE A 571 -27.18 6.17 0.17
N LYS A 572 -27.69 5.27 1.03
CA LYS A 572 -27.58 3.81 0.92
C LYS A 572 -28.18 3.19 -0.35
N ALA A 573 -29.10 3.89 -1.02
CA ALA A 573 -29.86 3.38 -2.17
C ALA A 573 -30.09 4.48 -3.23
N SER A 574 -29.17 5.45 -3.30
CA SER A 574 -29.36 6.73 -4.01
C SER A 574 -28.35 6.97 -5.14
N GLY A 575 -27.45 6.01 -5.39
CA GLY A 575 -26.48 6.05 -6.49
C GLY A 575 -27.07 5.58 -7.82
N THR A 576 -26.22 5.36 -8.82
CA THR A 576 -26.62 4.81 -10.12
C THR A 576 -25.65 3.74 -10.64
N ASN A 577 -26.19 2.67 -11.22
CA ASN A 577 -25.40 1.62 -11.90
C ASN A 577 -25.02 1.98 -13.35
N ALA A 578 -25.31 3.20 -13.82
CA ALA A 578 -25.08 3.64 -15.21
C ALA A 578 -23.62 3.47 -15.68
N TYR A 579 -22.65 3.53 -14.76
CA TYR A 579 -21.21 3.45 -15.06
C TYR A 579 -20.65 2.03 -15.08
N ALA A 580 -21.41 1.02 -14.61
CA ALA A 580 -20.92 -0.35 -14.48
C ALA A 580 -20.45 -0.96 -15.82
N SER A 581 -21.10 -0.61 -16.94
CA SER A 581 -20.70 -1.07 -18.28
C SER A 581 -19.35 -0.49 -18.75
N ALA A 582 -18.95 0.68 -18.26
CA ALA A 582 -17.67 1.31 -18.60
C ALA A 582 -16.54 0.83 -17.68
N LEU A 583 -16.84 0.61 -16.39
CA LEU A 583 -15.91 0.10 -15.38
C LEU A 583 -15.72 -1.43 -15.46
N GLY A 584 -16.62 -2.12 -16.17
CA GLY A 584 -16.52 -3.54 -16.52
C GLY A 584 -16.76 -4.50 -15.35
N SER A 585 -16.47 -5.78 -15.58
CA SER A 585 -16.68 -6.86 -14.60
C SER A 585 -15.81 -6.77 -13.33
N GLY A 586 -14.88 -5.81 -13.27
CA GLY A 586 -14.10 -5.48 -12.07
C GLY A 586 -14.77 -4.48 -11.13
N PHE A 587 -15.94 -3.93 -11.48
CA PHE A 587 -16.60 -2.89 -10.71
C PHE A 587 -17.33 -3.46 -9.48
N VAL A 588 -16.61 -3.49 -8.36
CA VAL A 588 -17.07 -3.89 -7.02
C VAL A 588 -16.70 -2.81 -6.01
N ASP A 589 -17.34 -2.83 -4.84
CA ASP A 589 -17.06 -1.91 -3.74
C ASP A 589 -15.68 -2.12 -3.10
N TYR A 590 -15.32 -1.24 -2.16
CA TYR A 590 -14.05 -1.28 -1.43
C TYR A 590 -13.77 -2.65 -0.77
N TYR A 591 -14.79 -3.34 -0.25
CA TYR A 591 -14.66 -4.67 0.34
C TYR A 591 -14.81 -5.83 -0.67
N GLY A 592 -15.04 -5.55 -1.95
CA GLY A 592 -15.16 -6.55 -3.01
C GLY A 592 -16.61 -6.99 -3.27
N TYR A 593 -17.60 -6.36 -2.64
CA TYR A 593 -19.00 -6.69 -2.90
C TYR A 593 -19.49 -6.09 -4.22
N PRO A 594 -20.30 -6.82 -5.01
CA PRO A 594 -20.99 -6.23 -6.14
C PRO A 594 -22.00 -5.17 -5.67
N TRP A 595 -22.14 -4.10 -6.44
CA TRP A 595 -23.17 -3.08 -6.24
C TRP A 595 -24.58 -3.68 -6.34
N ASP A 596 -25.51 -3.20 -5.52
CA ASP A 596 -26.91 -3.65 -5.62
C ASP A 596 -27.47 -3.23 -6.99
N PRO A 597 -27.99 -4.15 -7.81
CA PRO A 597 -28.46 -3.83 -9.17
C PRO A 597 -29.68 -2.89 -9.20
N THR A 598 -30.38 -2.75 -8.07
CA THR A 598 -31.63 -2.00 -7.91
C THR A 598 -31.53 -0.81 -6.95
N ASN A 599 -30.69 -0.90 -5.93
CA ASN A 599 -30.55 0.06 -4.84
C ASN A 599 -29.06 0.38 -4.54
N PRO A 600 -28.25 0.80 -5.54
CA PRO A 600 -26.82 1.04 -5.34
C PRO A 600 -26.58 2.22 -4.39
N SER A 601 -25.56 2.11 -3.54
CA SER A 601 -25.13 3.22 -2.68
C SER A 601 -24.29 4.26 -3.41
N ILE A 602 -24.27 5.47 -2.85
CA ILE A 602 -23.24 6.48 -3.13
C ILE A 602 -22.04 6.22 -2.20
N GLY A 603 -20.82 6.42 -2.69
CA GLY A 603 -19.56 6.23 -1.97
C GLY A 603 -18.82 4.95 -2.35
N ALA A 604 -17.71 4.68 -1.64
CA ALA A 604 -16.83 3.54 -1.88
C ALA A 604 -17.32 2.20 -1.35
N ILE A 605 -18.35 2.18 -0.48
CA ILE A 605 -18.83 0.98 0.19
C ILE A 605 -20.34 0.87 -0.02
N GLN A 606 -20.80 -0.31 -0.47
CA GLN A 606 -22.23 -0.60 -0.63
C GLN A 606 -22.90 -0.79 0.73
N TYR A 607 -24.07 -0.20 0.95
CA TYR A 607 -24.86 -0.48 2.14
C TYR A 607 -25.27 -1.96 2.19
N GLY A 608 -25.09 -2.57 3.36
CA GLY A 608 -25.23 -4.01 3.56
C GLY A 608 -23.92 -4.80 3.35
N ALA A 609 -22.87 -4.19 2.79
CA ALA A 609 -21.53 -4.78 2.76
C ALA A 609 -21.00 -4.96 4.20
N ALA A 610 -20.88 -6.22 4.62
CA ALA A 610 -20.34 -6.59 5.92
C ALA A 610 -19.61 -7.94 5.78
N PRO A 611 -18.29 -7.99 6.00
CA PRO A 611 -17.50 -9.19 5.76
C PRO A 611 -18.00 -10.36 6.60
N SER A 612 -18.18 -11.51 5.96
CA SER A 612 -18.71 -12.73 6.59
C SER A 612 -17.71 -13.34 7.56
N LEU A 613 -18.19 -14.05 8.59
CA LEU A 613 -17.31 -14.82 9.49
C LEU A 613 -16.83 -16.07 8.76
N LEU A 614 -15.54 -16.11 8.42
CA LEU A 614 -14.92 -17.15 7.59
C LEU A 614 -14.44 -18.35 8.40
N SER A 615 -14.00 -18.13 9.64
CA SER A 615 -13.40 -19.20 10.46
C SER A 615 -14.39 -20.07 11.22
N ALA A 616 -15.70 -19.79 11.19
CA ALA A 616 -16.70 -20.45 12.03
C ALA A 616 -16.67 -21.98 11.94
N GLY A 617 -16.40 -22.65 13.07
CA GLY A 617 -16.32 -24.11 13.18
C GLY A 617 -15.10 -24.76 12.52
N LEU A 618 -14.16 -23.99 11.94
CA LEU A 618 -12.95 -24.53 11.33
C LEU A 618 -11.94 -24.94 12.42
N THR A 619 -11.40 -26.15 12.31
CA THR A 619 -10.39 -26.70 13.23
C THR A 619 -9.05 -25.98 13.06
N PRO A 620 -8.52 -25.30 14.10
CA PRO A 620 -7.17 -24.76 14.07
C PRO A 620 -6.11 -25.88 14.17
N THR A 621 -4.90 -25.58 13.74
CA THR A 621 -3.69 -26.36 14.04
C THR A 621 -2.75 -25.55 14.92
N TYR A 622 -2.01 -26.22 15.80
CA TYR A 622 -1.16 -25.59 16.80
C TYR A 622 0.32 -25.77 16.49
N SER A 623 1.15 -24.81 16.90
CA SER A 623 2.62 -24.88 16.77
C SER A 623 3.28 -25.94 17.66
N SER A 624 2.57 -26.40 18.69
CA SER A 624 3.06 -27.31 19.73
C SER A 624 2.07 -28.44 19.95
N SER A 625 2.56 -29.64 20.24
CA SER A 625 1.72 -30.81 20.58
C SER A 625 1.24 -30.80 22.04
N SER A 626 1.73 -29.87 22.86
CA SER A 626 1.23 -29.60 24.21
C SER A 626 -0.03 -28.75 24.11
N VAL A 627 -1.20 -29.40 24.00
CA VAL A 627 -2.52 -28.75 23.98
C VAL A 627 -3.31 -29.15 25.23
N LEU A 628 -3.83 -28.16 25.95
CA LEU A 628 -4.53 -28.32 27.23
C LEU A 628 -5.93 -27.72 27.16
N TYR A 629 -6.88 -28.35 27.85
CA TYR A 629 -8.28 -27.91 28.00
C TYR A 629 -9.12 -27.81 26.71
N GLU A 630 -8.59 -28.25 25.56
CA GLU A 630 -9.36 -28.38 24.32
C GLU A 630 -10.47 -29.44 24.45
N SER A 631 -11.72 -29.00 24.42
CA SER A 631 -12.92 -29.85 24.50
C SER A 631 -13.46 -30.28 23.12
N SER A 632 -13.04 -29.59 22.06
CA SER A 632 -13.37 -29.87 20.66
C SER A 632 -12.25 -29.32 19.77
N PRO A 633 -11.85 -29.98 18.67
CA PRO A 633 -10.89 -29.43 17.71
C PRO A 633 -11.34 -28.11 17.06
N SER A 634 -12.62 -27.74 17.14
CA SER A 634 -13.14 -26.45 16.67
C SER A 634 -13.26 -25.40 17.79
N ARG A 635 -12.71 -25.63 18.99
CA ARG A 635 -13.05 -24.83 20.19
C ARG A 635 -12.77 -23.34 20.00
N LEU A 636 -11.67 -22.96 19.36
CA LEU A 636 -11.30 -21.55 19.14
C LEU A 636 -12.05 -20.90 17.96
N THR A 637 -13.09 -21.53 17.41
CA THR A 637 -13.90 -21.00 16.31
C THR A 637 -15.39 -21.29 16.45
N ASP A 638 -15.83 -21.76 17.62
CA ASP A 638 -17.24 -22.13 17.88
C ASP A 638 -18.12 -20.93 18.28
N GLY A 639 -17.53 -19.75 18.45
CA GLY A 639 -18.22 -18.52 18.85
C GLY A 639 -18.41 -18.36 20.36
N SER A 640 -17.92 -19.30 21.18
CA SER A 640 -18.10 -19.25 22.64
C SER A 640 -16.89 -18.66 23.36
N THR A 641 -17.09 -17.57 24.09
CA THR A 641 -16.01 -16.92 24.88
C THR A 641 -15.90 -17.42 26.33
N THR A 642 -16.45 -18.61 26.63
CA THR A 642 -16.59 -19.15 28.00
C THR A 642 -15.36 -19.87 28.57
N ASP A 643 -14.52 -20.46 27.71
CA ASP A 643 -13.42 -21.36 28.07
C ASP A 643 -12.20 -21.06 27.19
N TYR A 644 -11.08 -21.70 27.46
CA TYR A 644 -9.81 -21.47 26.76
C TYR A 644 -9.10 -22.77 26.38
N VAL A 645 -8.29 -22.71 25.33
CA VAL A 645 -7.30 -23.73 24.98
C VAL A 645 -5.91 -23.23 25.39
N GLY A 646 -5.21 -24.00 26.21
CA GLY A 646 -3.80 -23.77 26.55
C GLY A 646 -2.89 -24.40 25.50
N VAL A 647 -1.88 -23.66 25.01
CA VAL A 647 -0.97 -24.15 23.95
C VAL A 647 0.50 -23.95 24.35
N GLY A 648 1.30 -25.01 24.19
CA GLY A 648 2.73 -25.03 24.46
C GLY A 648 3.10 -25.26 25.93
N GLY A 649 4.37 -25.03 26.23
CA GLY A 649 4.95 -25.00 27.56
C GLY A 649 5.16 -23.58 28.11
N ILE A 650 5.78 -23.52 29.30
CA ILE A 650 6.11 -22.29 30.02
C ILE A 650 7.03 -21.40 29.18
N ASN A 651 6.57 -20.18 28.89
CA ASN A 651 7.30 -19.16 28.10
C ASN A 651 7.68 -19.62 26.67
N GLU A 652 6.92 -20.54 26.07
CA GLU A 652 7.06 -20.93 24.67
C GLU A 652 6.26 -19.94 23.78
N SER A 653 6.88 -19.32 22.78
CA SER A 653 6.14 -18.54 21.78
C SER A 653 5.41 -19.49 20.82
N VAL A 654 4.08 -19.48 20.85
CA VAL A 654 3.22 -20.43 20.13
C VAL A 654 2.28 -19.75 19.16
N TYR A 655 1.66 -20.53 18.27
CA TYR A 655 0.52 -20.08 17.47
C TYR A 655 -0.61 -21.11 17.38
N ALA A 656 -1.81 -20.58 17.12
CA ALA A 656 -2.92 -21.29 16.50
C ALA A 656 -3.07 -20.81 15.04
N GLN A 657 -3.33 -21.72 14.10
CA GLN A 657 -3.44 -21.44 12.68
C GLN A 657 -4.74 -22.02 12.11
N ILE A 658 -5.51 -21.22 11.39
CA ILE A 658 -6.77 -21.60 10.75
C ILE A 658 -6.55 -21.63 9.23
N ASP A 659 -6.94 -22.73 8.58
CA ASP A 659 -7.09 -22.82 7.13
C ASP A 659 -8.55 -22.51 6.76
N LEU A 660 -8.78 -21.42 6.03
CA LEU A 660 -10.10 -20.99 5.54
C LEU A 660 -10.58 -21.83 4.33
N GLY A 661 -9.78 -22.79 3.86
CA GLY A 661 -10.09 -23.72 2.76
C GLY A 661 -9.92 -23.14 1.36
N VAL A 662 -10.26 -21.87 1.16
CA VAL A 662 -10.04 -21.11 -0.09
C VAL A 662 -9.42 -19.75 0.19
N LEU A 663 -9.03 -19.03 -0.87
CA LEU A 663 -8.61 -17.63 -0.76
C LEU A 663 -9.82 -16.73 -0.51
N TYR A 664 -9.66 -15.81 0.43
CA TYR A 664 -10.59 -14.74 0.76
C TYR A 664 -9.85 -13.41 0.88
N GLU A 665 -10.55 -12.30 0.69
CA GLU A 665 -10.10 -10.96 1.07
C GLU A 665 -10.49 -10.70 2.53
N VAL A 666 -9.61 -11.10 3.45
CA VAL A 666 -9.79 -10.97 4.90
C VAL A 666 -9.54 -9.51 5.27
N SER A 667 -10.51 -8.83 5.89
CA SER A 667 -10.45 -7.39 6.21
C SER A 667 -10.58 -7.07 7.70
N LYS A 668 -10.87 -8.09 8.52
CA LYS A 668 -10.97 -7.97 9.98
C LYS A 668 -10.64 -9.31 10.64
N VAL A 669 -9.92 -9.25 11.74
CA VAL A 669 -9.91 -10.34 12.73
C VAL A 669 -10.54 -9.87 14.03
N LYS A 670 -11.01 -10.83 14.82
CA LYS A 670 -11.30 -10.61 16.23
C LYS A 670 -10.80 -11.80 17.03
N MET A 671 -10.06 -11.53 18.09
CA MET A 671 -9.42 -12.56 18.92
C MET A 671 -9.73 -12.30 20.39
N TRP A 672 -9.86 -13.38 21.15
CA TRP A 672 -9.93 -13.36 22.60
C TRP A 672 -8.87 -14.31 23.16
N HIS A 673 -8.23 -13.84 24.22
CA HIS A 673 -7.42 -14.65 25.12
C HIS A 673 -8.13 -14.75 26.49
N PHE A 674 -7.55 -15.41 27.49
CA PHE A 674 -8.18 -15.45 28.82
C PHE A 674 -8.29 -14.04 29.41
N PHE A 675 -9.49 -13.67 29.87
CA PHE A 675 -9.81 -12.26 30.16
C PHE A 675 -10.39 -11.99 31.56
N SER A 676 -10.69 -13.03 32.35
CA SER A 676 -11.48 -12.87 33.59
C SER A 676 -10.76 -12.12 34.71
N ASP A 677 -9.44 -11.97 34.62
CA ASP A 677 -8.57 -11.24 35.56
C ASP A 677 -7.99 -9.93 34.97
N GLY A 678 -8.34 -9.58 33.73
CA GLY A 678 -7.84 -8.36 33.06
C GLY A 678 -6.34 -8.41 32.69
N ARG A 679 -5.73 -9.60 32.61
CA ARG A 679 -4.33 -9.78 32.22
C ARG A 679 -3.97 -9.12 30.89
N THR A 680 -2.71 -8.70 30.77
CA THR A 680 -2.13 -8.13 29.54
C THR A 680 -1.34 -9.20 28.80
N TYR A 681 -1.64 -9.37 27.50
CA TYR A 681 -0.91 -10.31 26.63
C TYR A 681 0.25 -9.63 25.90
N ARG A 682 1.30 -10.43 25.66
CA ARG A 682 2.56 -10.04 25.03
C ARG A 682 2.82 -10.89 23.79
N ASP A 683 3.53 -10.28 22.87
CA ASP A 683 4.04 -10.88 21.64
C ASP A 683 2.91 -11.57 20.85
N VAL A 684 1.78 -10.87 20.81
CA VAL A 684 0.60 -11.20 20.04
C VAL A 684 0.82 -10.68 18.63
N ILE A 685 0.98 -11.61 17.70
CA ILE A 685 1.12 -11.34 16.27
C ILE A 685 -0.03 -12.02 15.53
N VAL A 686 -0.67 -11.32 14.60
CA VAL A 686 -1.61 -11.91 13.65
C VAL A 686 -1.03 -11.77 12.25
N GLN A 687 -0.79 -12.91 11.60
CA GLN A 687 -0.34 -13.02 10.23
C GLN A 687 -1.44 -13.65 9.37
N LEU A 688 -1.54 -13.21 8.12
CA LEU A 688 -2.37 -13.80 7.08
C LEU A 688 -1.46 -14.27 5.93
N SER A 689 -1.76 -15.41 5.29
CA SER A 689 -1.01 -15.88 4.12
C SER A 689 -1.86 -16.67 3.13
N GLN A 690 -1.38 -16.72 1.88
CA GLN A 690 -1.87 -17.64 0.84
C GLN A 690 -1.23 -19.03 0.93
N THR A 691 -0.17 -19.20 1.74
CA THR A 691 0.60 -20.44 1.91
C THR A 691 0.42 -21.04 3.31
N ALA A 692 0.36 -22.37 3.40
CA ALA A 692 0.08 -23.07 4.65
C ALA A 692 1.23 -23.02 5.66
N ASP A 693 2.46 -22.90 5.17
CA ASP A 693 3.70 -22.78 5.94
C ASP A 693 4.00 -21.31 6.34
N PHE A 694 3.42 -20.34 5.61
CA PHE A 694 3.73 -18.91 5.65
C PHE A 694 5.15 -18.63 5.11
N SER A 695 5.53 -19.29 4.02
CA SER A 695 6.81 -19.04 3.31
C SER A 695 6.76 -17.90 2.30
N SER A 696 5.58 -17.48 1.83
CA SER A 696 5.39 -16.28 0.98
C SER A 696 4.01 -15.64 1.19
N TYR A 697 3.77 -14.46 0.60
CA TYR A 697 2.51 -13.71 0.71
C TYR A 697 2.06 -13.49 2.17
N VAL A 698 2.97 -13.16 3.10
CA VAL A 698 2.67 -13.07 4.54
C VAL A 698 2.42 -11.63 4.98
N THR A 699 1.16 -11.25 5.18
CA THR A 699 0.82 -9.93 5.74
C THR A 699 0.63 -10.01 7.24
N THR A 700 1.47 -9.31 8.01
CA THR A 700 1.28 -9.11 9.45
C THR A 700 0.29 -7.97 9.67
N VAL A 701 -0.90 -8.29 10.17
CA VAL A 701 -2.01 -7.33 10.37
C VAL A 701 -2.14 -6.82 11.81
N PHE A 702 -1.48 -7.48 12.76
CA PHE A 702 -1.27 -7.01 14.13
C PHE A 702 0.05 -7.56 14.65
N ASN A 703 0.82 -6.76 15.39
CA ASN A 703 2.05 -7.19 16.07
C ASN A 703 2.40 -6.24 17.23
N ASN A 704 2.44 -6.75 18.46
CA ASN A 704 2.92 -6.03 19.64
C ASN A 704 4.24 -6.58 20.27
N ASP A 705 4.92 -7.50 19.59
CA ASP A 705 6.26 -8.01 19.91
C ASP A 705 7.33 -6.94 19.61
N LYS A 706 7.60 -6.07 20.58
CA LYS A 706 8.45 -4.88 20.37
C LYS A 706 9.95 -5.17 20.27
N ASP A 707 10.42 -6.31 20.76
CA ASP A 707 11.82 -6.72 20.69
C ASP A 707 12.10 -7.84 19.67
N ASN A 708 11.06 -8.31 18.98
CA ASN A 708 11.10 -9.41 18.00
C ASN A 708 11.48 -10.76 18.64
N SER A 709 11.03 -10.99 19.87
CA SER A 709 11.24 -12.20 20.66
C SER A 709 10.59 -13.45 20.05
N ALA A 710 9.43 -13.32 19.39
CA ALA A 710 8.79 -14.39 18.64
C ALA A 710 9.35 -14.56 17.21
N GLY A 711 10.28 -13.69 16.80
CA GLY A 711 10.98 -13.77 15.51
C GLY A 711 10.14 -13.40 14.28
N GLN A 712 8.93 -12.85 14.46
CA GLN A 712 7.97 -12.55 13.38
C GLN A 712 8.10 -11.12 12.80
N GLY A 713 9.12 -10.38 13.22
CA GLY A 713 9.35 -8.97 12.90
C GLY A 713 9.01 -8.05 14.06
N TYR A 714 9.58 -6.84 14.08
CA TYR A 714 9.34 -5.86 15.14
C TYR A 714 7.90 -5.32 15.11
N GLY A 715 7.21 -5.43 16.24
CA GLY A 715 5.85 -4.95 16.46
C GLY A 715 5.77 -3.46 16.75
N VAL A 716 4.79 -2.81 16.13
CA VAL A 716 4.48 -1.37 16.34
C VAL A 716 3.24 -1.15 17.21
N ASN A 717 2.37 -2.16 17.37
CA ASN A 717 1.16 -2.04 18.16
C ASN A 717 1.47 -2.04 19.67
N ALA A 718 0.54 -1.51 20.46
CA ALA A 718 0.63 -1.58 21.91
C ALA A 718 0.23 -2.97 22.44
N VAL A 719 0.84 -3.37 23.55
CA VAL A 719 0.26 -4.37 24.46
C VAL A 719 -1.07 -3.86 25.00
N TYR A 720 -2.00 -4.77 25.30
CA TYR A 720 -3.34 -4.43 25.77
C TYR A 720 -3.79 -5.41 26.87
N ALA A 721 -4.54 -4.89 27.84
CA ALA A 721 -5.29 -5.72 28.77
C ALA A 721 -6.46 -6.36 28.03
N GLU A 722 -6.64 -7.67 28.19
CA GLU A 722 -7.73 -8.40 27.55
C GLU A 722 -9.06 -8.17 28.28
N SER A 723 -10.18 -8.31 27.57
CA SER A 723 -11.52 -8.15 28.15
C SER A 723 -12.53 -9.09 27.49
N GLY A 724 -13.71 -9.26 28.10
CA GLY A 724 -14.79 -10.05 27.49
C GLY A 724 -15.27 -9.51 26.13
N SER A 725 -14.98 -8.24 25.81
CA SER A 725 -15.20 -7.65 24.49
C SER A 725 -14.26 -8.22 23.41
N GLY A 726 -13.09 -8.72 23.79
CA GLY A 726 -12.02 -9.20 22.90
C GLY A 726 -11.33 -8.10 22.10
N LYS A 727 -10.25 -8.47 21.42
CA LYS A 727 -9.47 -7.59 20.54
C LYS A 727 -9.95 -7.69 19.10
N THR A 728 -10.73 -6.70 18.65
CA THR A 728 -10.99 -6.47 17.21
C THR A 728 -9.78 -5.80 16.56
N VAL A 729 -9.42 -6.23 15.35
CA VAL A 729 -8.45 -5.54 14.47
C VAL A 729 -9.07 -5.46 13.07
N ASN A 730 -9.34 -4.24 12.60
CA ASN A 730 -9.75 -3.94 11.22
C ASN A 730 -8.51 -3.51 10.41
N PHE A 731 -8.43 -3.88 9.14
CA PHE A 731 -7.29 -3.58 8.27
C PHE A 731 -7.71 -3.58 6.79
N GLN A 732 -6.79 -3.23 5.88
CA GLN A 732 -7.02 -3.35 4.43
C GLN A 732 -7.34 -4.79 4.04
N PRO A 733 -8.29 -5.08 3.13
CA PRO A 733 -8.57 -6.45 2.71
C PRO A 733 -7.31 -7.17 2.16
N VAL A 734 -6.84 -8.19 2.88
CA VAL A 734 -5.68 -9.02 2.53
C VAL A 734 -6.14 -10.29 1.85
N LEU A 735 -5.58 -10.60 0.67
CA LEU A 735 -5.85 -11.86 -0.03
C LEU A 735 -5.10 -13.01 0.64
N ALA A 736 -5.81 -13.84 1.40
CA ALA A 736 -5.26 -14.92 2.21
C ALA A 736 -6.19 -16.15 2.28
N ARG A 737 -5.59 -17.32 2.54
CA ARG A 737 -6.30 -18.57 2.86
C ARG A 737 -6.05 -19.02 4.31
N TYR A 738 -4.91 -18.63 4.89
CA TYR A 738 -4.53 -19.05 6.23
C TYR A 738 -4.40 -17.84 7.15
N ALA A 739 -4.86 -17.98 8.39
CA ALA A 739 -4.69 -16.97 9.45
C ALA A 739 -3.95 -17.60 10.64
N ARG A 740 -2.86 -16.98 11.10
CA ARG A 740 -2.01 -17.47 12.18
C ARG A 740 -1.95 -16.43 13.31
N TYR A 741 -2.31 -16.85 14.51
CA TYR A 741 -2.43 -16.04 15.71
C TYR A 741 -1.40 -16.51 16.74
N TRP A 742 -0.43 -15.68 17.06
CA TRP A 742 0.67 -15.97 17.98
C TRP A 742 0.43 -15.42 19.39
N ILE A 743 1.09 -16.02 20.39
CA ILE A 743 1.25 -15.50 21.75
C ILE A 743 2.67 -15.83 22.24
N GLY A 744 3.37 -14.89 22.88
CA GLY A 744 4.63 -15.14 23.61
C GLY A 744 4.49 -15.16 25.14
N GLY A 745 3.42 -14.59 25.69
CA GLY A 745 3.06 -14.77 27.09
C GLY A 745 1.98 -13.81 27.60
N ASN A 746 1.76 -13.82 28.92
CA ASN A 746 0.81 -12.94 29.59
C ASN A 746 1.37 -12.36 30.91
N SER A 747 0.61 -11.49 31.60
CA SER A 747 1.05 -10.77 32.81
C SER A 747 0.69 -11.43 34.14
N ALA A 748 0.03 -12.58 34.16
CA ALA A 748 -0.55 -13.21 35.35
C ALA A 748 -0.03 -14.64 35.60
N ASP A 749 0.19 -15.43 34.54
CA ASP A 749 0.70 -16.80 34.61
C ASP A 749 1.57 -17.14 33.37
N PRO A 750 2.25 -18.31 33.34
CA PRO A 750 3.20 -18.63 32.26
C PRO A 750 2.56 -19.36 31.06
N TYR A 751 1.22 -19.38 30.93
CA TYR A 751 0.52 -20.14 29.90
C TYR A 751 0.01 -19.26 28.75
N ASN A 752 0.08 -19.79 27.52
CA ASN A 752 -0.57 -19.19 26.37
C ASN A 752 -1.99 -19.74 26.26
N GLN A 753 -3.00 -18.87 26.40
CA GLN A 753 -4.40 -19.26 26.51
C GLN A 753 -5.23 -18.50 25.46
N PHE A 754 -5.63 -19.21 24.41
CA PHE A 754 -6.57 -18.71 23.39
C PHE A 754 -8.01 -19.02 23.83
N VAL A 755 -8.97 -18.15 23.50
CA VAL A 755 -10.40 -18.35 23.80
C VAL A 755 -11.24 -18.48 22.53
N GLU A 756 -11.11 -17.56 21.58
CA GLU A 756 -11.88 -17.53 20.34
C GLU A 756 -11.12 -16.73 19.26
N LEU A 757 -11.11 -17.21 18.02
CA LEU A 757 -10.30 -16.71 16.90
C LEU A 757 -11.14 -16.58 15.63
N GLN A 758 -11.54 -15.34 15.35
CA GLN A 758 -12.45 -15.00 14.26
C GLN A 758 -11.70 -14.29 13.13
N ALA A 759 -11.82 -14.82 11.91
CA ALA A 759 -11.39 -14.18 10.68
C ALA A 759 -12.61 -13.80 9.85
N TYR A 760 -12.65 -12.58 9.32
CA TYR A 760 -13.76 -12.05 8.55
C TYR A 760 -13.30 -11.48 7.21
N GLY A 761 -14.06 -11.75 6.15
CA GLY A 761 -13.74 -11.25 4.81
C GLY A 761 -14.80 -11.55 3.75
N THR A 762 -14.37 -11.42 2.51
CA THR A 762 -15.14 -11.59 1.27
C THR A 762 -14.49 -12.60 0.34
N THR A 763 -15.26 -13.20 -0.57
CA THR A 763 -14.65 -13.84 -1.75
C THR A 763 -13.91 -12.78 -2.56
N PRO A 764 -12.71 -13.07 -3.11
CA PRO A 764 -11.95 -12.12 -3.93
C PRO A 764 -12.67 -11.71 -5.23
#